data_AF-A0A0D2EYG2-F1
#
_entry.id   AF-A0A0D2EYG2-F1
#
_cell.length_a   1.000
_cell.length_b   1.000
_cell.length_c   1.000
_cell.angle_alpha   90.00
_cell.angle_beta   90.00
_cell.angle_gamma   90.00
#
_symmetry.space_group_name_H-M   'P 1'
#
loop_
_entity.id
_entity.type
_entity.pdbx_description
1 polymer ?
#
loop_
_entity_poly.entity_id
_entity_poly.type
_entity_poly.pdbx_seq_one_letter_code
_entity_poly.pdbx_strand_id
1 'polypeptide(L)'
;MQAFKYGVRESSADSVDGGRSRYVPSSVYSGAGPVDDSPAIGSGQGHNFMSAALRGPFEEQEIPPARFAQKTQSAPRNSTLLNINDPVAMHLLTETAISDSREFEVLSFEEVEQLKKERAFLRGKIETTRRKLALESKLRDAAQSLNRLYSVRESPDAAASPKKSRRSILGSRRSGDEAVHRADDEYAASMKKVDELSRELSQLENRLQHIDRRILQHTAGILQMTHRGLKKNIRRNELPRSPESMTSQPNGRGSALDARDDFDERSLYQVPDYVTEFGQIPHSLNKSRAGSRAIDSVVSRLQELNRRLHLMITQASLQEHFDPPPQPTDDHMTGGVDAQIQAYLGYMSQGLDAMEAAQARSNAAVQQSIFDTEEQLEDVNLRLHDMLERTNSVGHSPVLLQDEPRGKDLQSQLAFSSSVIERLNKRVETLVEQKDILTRQIQQQRELNSKSDAQRDAKIHELVAELEESKRSQTIGEQEAQHSRDQINLLMEELDLAKQQSVLLEHERGADESKAIELERTARKEMEEKFLAELQVKQEEHSRLLSEMQQTRRDLESQSMEAANLATSHAQAQAAHEEVTNDLRRQMEALSGAKAEAESELSKLRAEMQELESEVVRAQTELTVVKAELDGAYGTRAQRAADVSMNPAIQKEIDGLNVRNNELESQVNALRREHEAKDTVSAELQNKVAALQRELKETIEEYEVMTRQSIDDEKERERLEEKVDALQQHCEALESQLNEEKVKGLGAKVSSPTETTSTMVLKNEFKKMMRETRAENLKVLKAEQEERRRLEGIIKSLKKDLQQRLSQKDMPSTPMETADSR
;
A
#
# COMPACT_ATOMS: atom_id res chain seq x y z
N MET A 1 23.32 -43.20 -1.72
CA MET A 1 24.20 -43.07 -2.92
C MET A 1 23.68 -41.91 -3.75
N GLN A 2 24.57 -41.13 -4.39
CA GLN A 2 24.28 -40.08 -5.41
C GLN A 2 23.33 -38.94 -4.95
N ALA A 3 23.69 -37.67 -4.72
CA ALA A 3 24.69 -36.73 -5.27
C ALA A 3 24.26 -35.98 -6.57
N PHE A 4 24.71 -34.71 -6.67
CA PHE A 4 24.54 -33.71 -7.75
C PHE A 4 23.23 -32.89 -7.76
N LYS A 5 23.21 -31.58 -8.10
CA LYS A 5 24.22 -30.49 -8.02
C LYS A 5 23.53 -29.12 -8.31
N TYR A 6 23.93 -28.05 -7.59
CA TYR A 6 24.01 -26.61 -7.96
C TYR A 6 22.84 -25.82 -8.58
N GLY A 7 22.73 -24.55 -8.16
CA GLY A 7 21.86 -23.53 -8.78
C GLY A 7 21.84 -22.18 -8.04
N VAL A 8 23.01 -21.61 -7.69
CA VAL A 8 23.14 -20.30 -7.00
C VAL A 8 23.43 -19.19 -8.01
N ARG A 9 22.87 -17.98 -7.79
CA ARG A 9 23.32 -16.60 -8.16
C ARG A 9 22.15 -15.63 -7.82
N GLU A 10 22.28 -14.35 -7.44
CA GLU A 10 23.40 -13.46 -7.08
C GLU A 10 22.81 -12.28 -6.24
N SER A 11 23.39 -11.91 -5.09
CA SER A 11 24.17 -10.66 -4.87
C SER A 11 23.46 -9.36 -5.32
N SER A 12 22.87 -8.57 -4.42
CA SER A 12 23.50 -7.49 -3.62
C SER A 12 23.92 -6.24 -4.41
N ALA A 13 23.50 -5.06 -3.92
CA ALA A 13 24.14 -3.78 -4.23
C ALA A 13 24.34 -3.01 -2.92
N ASP A 14 25.60 -2.76 -2.59
CA ASP A 14 26.06 -1.94 -1.47
C ASP A 14 26.93 -0.83 -2.08
N SER A 15 26.85 0.40 -1.58
CA SER A 15 27.63 1.54 -2.10
C SER A 15 28.67 1.97 -1.08
N VAL A 16 29.87 2.33 -1.55
CA VAL A 16 31.10 2.37 -0.76
C VAL A 16 31.76 3.75 -0.84
N ASP A 17 32.06 4.35 0.31
CA ASP A 17 33.38 4.95 0.65
C ASP A 17 33.41 5.27 2.17
N GLY A 18 34.53 5.36 2.88
CA GLY A 18 35.93 5.13 2.54
C GLY A 18 36.80 5.31 3.81
N GLY A 19 37.89 4.55 3.98
CA GLY A 19 38.72 4.66 5.19
C GLY A 19 39.79 3.58 5.36
N ARG A 20 40.96 3.76 4.74
CA ARG A 20 42.11 2.84 4.88
C ARG A 20 43.02 3.23 6.04
N SER A 21 43.45 2.23 6.82
CA SER A 21 44.80 2.19 7.38
C SER A 21 45.26 0.73 7.50
N ARG A 22 46.47 0.41 7.02
CA ARG A 22 47.20 -0.82 7.36
C ARG A 22 48.70 -0.56 7.34
N TYR A 23 49.35 -0.88 8.46
CA TYR A 23 50.79 -1.08 8.55
C TYR A 23 51.20 -2.45 7.96
N VAL A 24 52.48 -2.58 7.61
CA VAL A 24 53.15 -3.86 7.27
C VAL A 24 54.50 -3.88 8.03
N PRO A 25 54.95 -5.02 8.60
CA PRO A 25 56.04 -5.05 9.57
C PRO A 25 57.46 -5.23 8.97
N SER A 26 58.43 -5.29 9.88
CA SER A 26 59.87 -5.05 9.72
C SER A 26 60.73 -6.21 9.20
N SER A 27 61.96 -5.86 8.79
CA SER A 27 63.17 -6.68 8.92
C SER A 27 64.32 -5.80 9.43
N VAL A 28 65.34 -6.39 10.07
CA VAL A 28 66.29 -5.70 10.98
C VAL A 28 67.74 -5.96 10.58
N TYR A 29 68.61 -4.93 10.66
CA TYR A 29 70.05 -5.12 10.93
C TYR A 29 70.72 -3.85 11.50
N SER A 30 71.38 -3.98 12.67
CA SER A 30 72.36 -3.06 13.33
C SER A 30 72.02 -1.56 13.55
N GLY A 31 72.36 -0.91 14.67
CA GLY A 31 72.99 -1.32 15.94
C GLY A 31 73.43 -0.08 16.77
N ALA A 32 73.44 -0.20 18.12
CA ALA A 32 73.69 0.86 19.15
C ALA A 32 72.65 2.02 19.19
N GLY A 33 72.03 2.44 20.31
CA GLY A 33 72.19 2.16 21.77
C GLY A 33 73.03 3.22 22.50
N PRO A 34 72.78 3.59 23.78
CA PRO A 34 71.65 3.39 24.72
C PRO A 34 70.86 4.73 24.92
N VAL A 35 69.92 4.99 25.85
CA VAL A 35 69.81 4.74 27.32
C VAL A 35 68.35 4.80 27.79
N ASP A 36 68.05 3.97 28.81
CA ASP A 36 67.26 4.16 30.05
C ASP A 36 66.11 5.21 30.09
N ASP A 37 64.97 5.00 30.75
CA ASP A 37 64.65 3.97 31.75
C ASP A 37 63.13 3.64 31.80
N SER A 38 62.78 2.56 32.50
CA SER A 38 61.39 2.13 32.82
C SER A 38 60.89 2.82 34.12
N PRO A 39 59.73 2.48 34.76
CA PRO A 39 58.66 1.55 34.39
C PRO A 39 57.21 2.12 34.56
N ALA A 40 56.22 1.26 34.31
CA ALA A 40 54.79 1.50 34.57
C ALA A 40 54.41 1.38 36.06
N ILE A 41 53.18 1.82 36.41
CA ILE A 41 52.15 1.15 37.26
C ILE A 41 51.11 2.20 37.73
N GLY A 42 49.85 1.80 37.91
CA GLY A 42 49.03 2.35 39.01
C GLY A 42 47.69 3.00 38.69
N SER A 43 46.63 2.18 38.66
CA SER A 43 45.34 2.39 39.37
C SER A 43 44.88 3.80 39.81
N GLY A 44 43.64 4.14 39.43
CA GLY A 44 42.56 4.28 40.43
C GLY A 44 42.06 5.69 40.80
N GLN A 45 40.72 5.79 40.85
CA GLN A 45 39.88 6.78 41.55
C GLN A 45 40.02 8.27 41.19
N GLY A 46 38.90 8.84 40.73
CA GLY A 46 38.80 10.24 40.34
C GLY A 46 38.63 11.23 41.50
N HIS A 47 38.57 12.51 41.13
CA HIS A 47 37.70 13.50 41.76
C HIS A 47 37.47 14.67 40.78
N ASN A 48 36.29 15.29 40.85
CA ASN A 48 36.00 16.55 40.18
C ASN A 48 36.94 17.66 40.68
N PHE A 49 37.34 18.58 39.81
CA PHE A 49 37.33 20.02 40.14
C PHE A 49 37.17 20.88 38.89
N MET A 50 36.42 21.99 39.02
CA MET A 50 36.08 22.94 37.94
C MET A 50 37.02 24.15 37.93
N SER A 51 36.84 25.03 36.92
CA SER A 51 37.47 26.36 36.70
C SER A 51 38.72 26.33 35.83
N ALA A 52 39.08 27.34 35.02
CA ALA A 52 38.37 28.51 34.45
C ALA A 52 39.31 29.21 33.44
N ALA A 53 38.89 30.03 32.48
CA ALA A 53 37.62 30.17 31.74
C ALA A 53 37.86 31.18 30.59
N LEU A 54 37.14 31.09 29.46
CA LEU A 54 37.20 32.13 28.41
C LEU A 54 35.85 32.35 27.72
N ARG A 55 35.39 33.60 27.74
CA ARG A 55 34.07 34.07 27.34
C ARG A 55 34.15 34.70 25.94
N GLY A 56 33.27 34.30 25.03
CA GLY A 56 32.99 34.96 23.76
C GLY A 56 31.56 34.61 23.32
N PRO A 57 30.74 35.56 22.86
CA PRO A 57 29.32 35.31 22.61
C PRO A 57 29.11 34.68 21.22
N PHE A 58 28.19 33.72 21.14
CA PHE A 58 27.62 33.26 19.87
C PHE A 58 26.10 33.23 19.98
N GLU A 59 25.45 33.70 18.93
CA GLU A 59 23.99 33.81 18.85
C GLU A 59 23.35 32.43 18.68
N GLU A 60 22.20 32.28 19.32
CA GLU A 60 21.43 31.03 19.38
C GLU A 60 20.57 30.93 18.12
N GLN A 61 21.11 30.29 17.07
CA GLN A 61 20.39 30.07 15.82
C GLN A 61 19.84 28.64 15.77
N GLU A 62 18.54 28.51 16.07
CA GLU A 62 17.82 27.24 16.07
C GLU A 62 17.90 26.54 14.70
N ILE A 63 18.47 25.34 14.67
CA ILE A 63 18.40 24.45 13.51
C ILE A 63 17.10 23.64 13.62
N PRO A 64 16.13 23.79 12.70
CA PRO A 64 14.90 23.02 12.77
C PRO A 64 15.19 21.53 12.49
N PRO A 65 14.71 20.58 13.32
CA PRO A 65 14.96 19.17 13.11
C PRO A 65 14.28 18.69 11.81
N ALA A 66 15.04 17.93 11.01
CA ALA A 66 14.58 17.39 9.74
C ALA A 66 13.27 16.60 9.89
N ARG A 67 12.30 16.89 9.01
CA ARG A 67 11.02 16.19 8.97
C ARG A 67 11.25 14.70 8.70
N PHE A 68 11.04 13.86 9.71
CA PHE A 68 10.95 12.41 9.52
C PHE A 68 9.79 12.09 8.57
N ALA A 69 10.13 11.62 7.37
CA ALA A 69 9.17 11.02 6.46
C ALA A 69 8.68 9.68 7.05
N GLN A 70 7.64 9.73 7.89
CA GLN A 70 6.99 8.52 8.39
C GLN A 70 6.39 7.76 7.21
N LYS A 71 6.97 6.59 6.89
CA LYS A 71 6.27 5.57 6.10
C LYS A 71 4.96 5.26 6.81
N THR A 72 3.85 5.50 6.13
CA THR A 72 2.50 5.19 6.60
C THR A 72 2.30 3.68 6.66
N GLN A 73 2.77 3.06 7.74
CA GLN A 73 2.35 1.71 8.10
C GLN A 73 0.85 1.76 8.41
N SER A 74 0.04 1.11 7.58
CA SER A 74 -1.41 1.00 7.73
C SER A 74 -1.80 -0.01 8.81
N ALA A 75 -1.18 0.08 9.98
CA ALA A 75 -1.71 -0.53 11.19
C ALA A 75 -3.05 0.17 11.52
N PRO A 76 -4.12 -0.56 11.87
CA PRO A 76 -5.32 0.08 12.38
C PRO A 76 -4.91 0.85 13.63
N ARG A 77 -5.10 2.18 13.61
CA ARG A 77 -5.01 3.00 14.81
C ARG A 77 -6.18 2.61 15.70
N ASN A 78 -5.95 1.61 16.56
CA ASN A 78 -6.79 1.33 17.71
C ASN A 78 -6.70 2.57 18.61
N SER A 79 -7.55 3.56 18.36
CA SER A 79 -7.59 4.81 19.10
C SER A 79 -8.01 4.51 20.54
N THR A 80 -7.00 4.47 21.41
CA THR A 80 -7.11 4.82 22.83
C THR A 80 -8.35 4.31 23.55
N LEU A 81 -8.28 3.06 24.02
CA LEU A 81 -8.95 2.59 25.23
C LEU A 81 -10.44 2.94 25.36
N LEU A 82 -11.28 2.35 24.49
CA LEU A 82 -12.69 2.17 24.83
C LEU A 82 -12.79 1.29 26.09
N ASN A 83 -13.11 1.89 27.24
CA ASN A 83 -13.38 1.13 28.46
C ASN A 83 -14.76 0.48 28.34
N ILE A 84 -14.79 -0.76 27.86
CA ILE A 84 -16.02 -1.56 27.67
C ILE A 84 -16.81 -1.70 28.99
N ASN A 85 -16.16 -1.53 30.14
CA ASN A 85 -16.76 -1.60 31.47
C ASN A 85 -17.37 -0.26 31.96
N ASP A 86 -17.27 0.83 31.20
CA ASP A 86 -17.96 2.08 31.50
C ASP A 86 -19.34 2.10 30.79
N PRO A 87 -20.45 1.90 31.53
CA PRO A 87 -21.78 1.85 30.93
C PRO A 87 -22.21 3.20 30.35
N VAL A 88 -21.69 4.33 30.86
CA VAL A 88 -22.04 5.67 30.39
C VAL A 88 -21.35 5.97 29.07
N ALA A 89 -20.05 5.70 28.98
CA ALA A 89 -19.31 5.84 27.71
C ALA A 89 -19.86 4.89 26.63
N MET A 90 -20.15 3.63 26.99
CA MET A 90 -20.75 2.67 26.07
C MET A 90 -22.17 3.07 25.63
N HIS A 91 -22.99 3.62 26.53
CA HIS A 91 -24.33 4.12 26.17
C HIS A 91 -24.25 5.31 25.23
N LEU A 92 -23.40 6.31 25.54
CA LEU A 92 -23.18 7.49 24.71
C LEU A 92 -22.71 7.11 23.31
N LEU A 93 -21.69 6.25 23.19
CA LEU A 93 -21.18 5.77 21.90
C LEU A 93 -22.25 4.98 21.12
N THR A 94 -23.10 4.24 21.82
CA THR A 94 -24.23 3.53 21.21
C THR A 94 -25.29 4.51 20.70
N GLU A 95 -25.64 5.55 21.46
CA GLU A 95 -26.61 6.58 21.04
C GLU A 95 -26.08 7.45 19.88
N THR A 96 -24.78 7.81 19.90
CA THR A 96 -24.11 8.45 18.77
C THR A 96 -24.14 7.56 17.54
N ALA A 97 -23.70 6.30 17.63
CA ALA A 97 -23.72 5.37 16.49
C ALA A 97 -25.14 5.12 15.94
N ILE A 98 -26.16 5.06 16.80
CA ILE A 98 -27.57 4.98 16.41
C ILE A 98 -28.04 6.25 15.70
N SER A 99 -27.48 7.40 16.05
CA SER A 99 -27.83 8.70 15.48
C SER A 99 -27.15 8.93 14.13
N ASP A 100 -25.86 8.61 14.02
CA ASP A 100 -25.10 8.62 12.77
C ASP A 100 -25.66 7.62 11.76
N SER A 101 -26.17 6.47 12.23
CA SER A 101 -26.75 5.43 11.37
C SER A 101 -28.19 5.71 10.91
N ARG A 102 -28.82 6.85 11.29
CA ARG A 102 -30.21 7.18 10.91
C ARG A 102 -30.39 7.40 9.41
N GLU A 103 -29.34 7.87 8.74
CA GLU A 103 -29.37 8.27 7.32
C GLU A 103 -28.85 7.17 6.38
N PHE A 104 -28.52 5.99 6.91
CA PHE A 104 -27.98 4.90 6.11
C PHE A 104 -29.07 4.16 5.31
N GLU A 105 -28.82 4.02 4.01
CA GLU A 105 -29.68 3.33 3.05
C GLU A 105 -29.86 1.84 3.41
N VAL A 106 -31.10 1.42 3.67
CA VAL A 106 -31.46 0.00 3.85
C VAL A 106 -31.85 -0.59 2.50
N LEU A 107 -30.86 -1.23 1.88
CA LEU A 107 -30.96 -1.99 0.64
C LEU A 107 -31.91 -3.20 0.76
N SER A 108 -32.45 -3.66 -0.37
CA SER A 108 -33.21 -4.90 -0.44
C SER A 108 -32.34 -6.15 -0.29
N PHE A 109 -32.94 -7.27 0.10
CA PHE A 109 -32.24 -8.56 0.22
C PHE A 109 -31.52 -8.98 -1.07
N GLU A 110 -32.16 -8.76 -2.24
CA GLU A 110 -31.57 -9.12 -3.53
C GLU A 110 -30.35 -8.27 -3.85
N GLU A 111 -30.42 -6.95 -3.65
CA GLU A 111 -29.28 -6.04 -3.85
C GLU A 111 -28.12 -6.38 -2.92
N VAL A 112 -28.40 -6.76 -1.67
CA VAL A 112 -27.37 -7.19 -0.71
C VAL A 112 -26.72 -8.51 -1.14
N GLU A 113 -27.48 -9.46 -1.70
CA GLU A 113 -26.89 -10.65 -2.30
C GLU A 113 -26.04 -10.33 -3.54
N GLN A 114 -26.52 -9.46 -4.43
CA GLN A 114 -25.79 -9.03 -5.62
C GLN A 114 -24.46 -8.35 -5.22
N LEU A 115 -24.49 -7.41 -4.26
CA LEU A 115 -23.30 -6.76 -3.72
C LEU A 115 -22.35 -7.74 -3.02
N LYS A 116 -22.85 -8.76 -2.31
CA LYS A 116 -22.01 -9.82 -1.72
C LYS A 116 -21.34 -10.68 -2.79
N LYS A 117 -22.05 -11.03 -3.87
CA LYS A 117 -21.51 -11.76 -5.04
C LYS A 117 -20.44 -10.93 -5.76
N GLU A 118 -20.72 -9.65 -5.99
CA GLU A 118 -19.77 -8.70 -6.58
C GLU A 118 -18.52 -8.51 -5.69
N ARG A 119 -18.69 -8.39 -4.37
CA ARG A 119 -17.58 -8.32 -3.40
C ARG A 119 -16.66 -9.54 -3.51
N ALA A 120 -17.23 -10.74 -3.58
CA ALA A 120 -16.44 -11.97 -3.71
C ALA A 120 -15.66 -12.01 -5.05
N PHE A 121 -16.33 -11.64 -6.14
CA PHE A 121 -15.71 -11.54 -7.47
C PHE A 121 -14.56 -10.51 -7.49
N LEU A 122 -14.77 -9.31 -6.94
CA LEU A 122 -13.76 -8.26 -6.87
C LEU A 122 -12.57 -8.65 -5.99
N ARG A 123 -12.80 -9.30 -4.84
CA ARG A 123 -11.69 -9.84 -4.01
C ARG A 123 -10.84 -10.83 -4.79
N GLY A 124 -11.48 -11.77 -5.51
CA GLY A 124 -10.77 -12.69 -6.40
C GLY A 124 -9.98 -11.96 -7.50
N LYS A 125 -10.59 -10.97 -8.16
CA LYS A 125 -9.91 -10.19 -9.20
C LYS A 125 -8.72 -9.41 -8.63
N ILE A 126 -8.87 -8.70 -7.51
CA ILE A 126 -7.80 -7.98 -6.79
C ILE A 126 -6.65 -8.91 -6.43
N GLU A 127 -6.94 -10.13 -5.96
CA GLU A 127 -5.89 -11.09 -5.66
C GLU A 127 -5.12 -11.51 -6.92
N THR A 128 -5.82 -11.74 -8.05
CA THR A 128 -5.15 -12.05 -9.31
C THR A 128 -4.34 -10.88 -9.87
N THR A 129 -4.81 -9.63 -9.77
CA THR A 129 -4.06 -8.45 -10.23
C THR A 129 -2.88 -8.14 -9.31
N ARG A 130 -3.01 -8.32 -7.98
CA ARG A 130 -1.88 -8.29 -7.03
C ARG A 130 -0.80 -9.31 -7.39
N ARG A 131 -1.17 -10.56 -7.69
CA ARG A 131 -0.23 -11.60 -8.13
C ARG A 131 0.45 -11.23 -9.46
N LYS A 132 -0.29 -10.68 -10.43
CA LYS A 132 0.28 -10.17 -11.70
C LYS A 132 1.25 -9.02 -11.47
N LEU A 133 0.87 -8.02 -10.68
CA LEU A 133 1.72 -6.87 -10.34
C LEU A 133 3.00 -7.32 -9.63
N ALA A 134 2.93 -8.30 -8.74
CA ALA A 134 4.11 -8.85 -8.07
C ALA A 134 5.05 -9.63 -9.01
N LEU A 135 4.54 -10.18 -10.11
CA LEU A 135 5.37 -10.80 -11.16
C LEU A 135 5.97 -9.74 -12.09
N GLU A 136 5.17 -8.79 -12.57
CA GLU A 136 5.65 -7.70 -13.44
C GLU A 136 6.63 -6.77 -12.71
N SER A 137 6.47 -6.52 -11.41
CA SER A 137 7.45 -5.77 -10.62
C SER A 137 8.80 -6.48 -10.57
N LYS A 138 8.82 -7.81 -10.45
CA LYS A 138 10.05 -8.60 -10.51
C LYS A 138 10.66 -8.60 -11.91
N LEU A 139 9.84 -8.62 -12.97
CA LEU A 139 10.32 -8.50 -14.35
C LEU A 139 10.94 -7.12 -14.60
N ARG A 140 10.32 -6.04 -14.10
CA ARG A 140 10.87 -4.68 -14.16
C ARG A 140 12.21 -4.60 -13.41
N ASP A 141 12.28 -5.14 -12.19
CA ASP A 141 13.52 -5.11 -11.39
C ASP A 141 14.63 -5.96 -12.04
N ALA A 142 14.27 -7.07 -12.71
CA ALA A 142 15.19 -7.86 -13.53
C ALA A 142 15.66 -7.10 -14.78
N ALA A 143 14.74 -6.47 -15.53
CA ALA A 143 15.06 -5.62 -16.68
C ALA A 143 15.96 -4.43 -16.28
N GLN A 144 15.72 -3.83 -15.11
CA GLN A 144 16.59 -2.78 -14.55
C GLN A 144 17.99 -3.33 -14.25
N SER A 145 18.10 -4.56 -13.75
CA SER A 145 19.41 -5.20 -13.52
C SER A 145 20.15 -5.49 -14.83
N LEU A 146 19.44 -5.90 -15.89
CA LEU A 146 20.01 -6.09 -17.22
C LEU A 146 20.49 -4.75 -17.79
N ASN A 147 19.65 -3.70 -17.74
CA ASN A 147 20.00 -2.35 -18.19
C ASN A 147 21.27 -1.83 -17.49
N ARG A 148 21.40 -2.01 -16.17
CA ARG A 148 22.65 -1.70 -15.43
C ARG A 148 23.87 -2.48 -15.94
N LEU A 149 23.72 -3.74 -16.34
CA LEU A 149 24.82 -4.54 -16.89
C LEU A 149 25.20 -4.12 -18.32
N TYR A 150 24.24 -3.62 -19.10
CA TYR A 150 24.50 -3.07 -20.43
C TYR A 150 25.14 -1.67 -20.37
N SER A 151 24.62 -0.74 -19.55
CA SER A 151 25.16 0.62 -19.41
C SER A 151 26.56 0.67 -18.77
N VAL A 152 26.88 -0.20 -17.81
CA VAL A 152 28.25 -0.30 -17.23
C VAL A 152 29.30 -0.67 -18.27
N ARG A 153 28.91 -1.27 -19.41
CA ARG A 153 29.83 -1.66 -20.49
C ARG A 153 30.28 -0.49 -21.36
N GLU A 154 29.61 0.67 -21.28
CA GLU A 154 29.83 1.81 -22.19
C GLU A 154 30.48 3.03 -21.51
N SER A 155 30.84 2.94 -20.22
CA SER A 155 31.54 4.02 -19.51
C SER A 155 32.90 4.36 -20.17
N PRO A 156 33.16 5.61 -20.60
CA PRO A 156 34.36 5.96 -21.36
C PRO A 156 35.69 6.01 -20.56
N ASP A 157 35.63 6.08 -19.22
CA ASP A 157 36.77 6.49 -18.38
C ASP A 157 37.79 5.38 -18.06
N ALA A 158 37.76 4.24 -18.77
CA ALA A 158 38.77 3.18 -18.65
C ALA A 158 40.10 3.52 -19.39
N ALA A 159 40.66 4.70 -19.14
CA ALA A 159 41.80 5.28 -19.86
C ALA A 159 43.14 5.21 -19.10
N ALA A 160 43.55 4.02 -18.63
CA ALA A 160 44.88 3.85 -18.00
C ALA A 160 45.46 2.41 -18.01
N SER A 161 45.64 1.77 -19.18
CA SER A 161 46.66 0.69 -19.40
C SER A 161 46.71 0.17 -20.85
N PRO A 162 47.82 -0.46 -21.30
CA PRO A 162 48.14 -0.58 -22.73
C PRO A 162 47.37 -1.69 -23.47
N LYS A 163 47.01 -1.39 -24.73
CA LYS A 163 46.19 -2.26 -25.59
C LYS A 163 47.02 -3.35 -26.27
N LYS A 164 47.04 -4.57 -25.73
CA LYS A 164 47.54 -5.77 -26.45
C LYS A 164 46.47 -6.26 -27.44
N SER A 165 46.73 -6.12 -28.74
CA SER A 165 45.79 -6.45 -29.80
C SER A 165 45.52 -7.96 -29.91
N ARG A 166 44.30 -8.39 -29.60
CA ARG A 166 43.78 -9.70 -30.03
C ARG A 166 42.68 -9.48 -31.06
N ARG A 167 42.99 -9.76 -32.33
CA ARG A 167 42.02 -9.82 -33.42
C ARG A 167 41.06 -11.00 -33.17
N SER A 168 39.81 -10.73 -32.82
CA SER A 168 38.73 -11.71 -32.98
C SER A 168 38.17 -11.62 -34.41
N ILE A 169 38.29 -12.72 -35.16
CA ILE A 169 37.62 -12.88 -36.45
C ILE A 169 36.16 -13.29 -36.17
N LEU A 170 35.32 -12.31 -35.84
CA LEU A 170 33.88 -12.34 -36.09
C LEU A 170 33.30 -10.93 -35.99
N GLY A 171 32.77 -10.41 -37.09
CA GLY A 171 32.28 -9.03 -37.16
C GLY A 171 30.84 -8.89 -36.68
N SER A 172 30.63 -8.17 -35.58
CA SER A 172 29.43 -7.34 -35.39
C SER A 172 29.68 -6.26 -34.32
N ARG A 173 30.11 -5.06 -34.76
CA ARG A 173 30.22 -3.86 -33.91
C ARG A 173 29.01 -2.91 -34.03
N ARG A 174 27.89 -3.37 -34.62
CA ARG A 174 26.63 -2.62 -34.72
C ARG A 174 25.54 -3.12 -33.77
N SER A 175 25.83 -4.15 -32.97
CA SER A 175 24.82 -4.85 -32.13
C SER A 175 24.92 -4.54 -30.63
N GLY A 176 25.80 -3.62 -30.19
CA GLY A 176 25.89 -3.18 -28.79
C GLY A 176 24.76 -2.22 -28.45
N ASP A 177 24.74 -1.10 -29.15
CA ASP A 177 23.76 -0.02 -29.10
C ASP A 177 22.30 -0.54 -29.20
N GLU A 178 22.00 -1.38 -30.19
CA GLU A 178 20.68 -2.03 -30.31
C GLU A 178 20.31 -2.92 -29.10
N ALA A 179 21.29 -3.52 -28.41
CA ALA A 179 21.02 -4.36 -27.24
C ALA A 179 20.80 -3.52 -25.97
N VAL A 180 21.43 -2.34 -25.87
CA VAL A 180 21.17 -1.35 -24.82
C VAL A 180 19.75 -0.79 -25.02
N HIS A 181 19.44 -0.28 -26.22
CA HIS A 181 18.11 0.24 -26.54
C HIS A 181 17.00 -0.81 -26.36
N ARG A 182 17.21 -2.07 -26.77
CA ARG A 182 16.23 -3.14 -26.50
C ARG A 182 16.04 -3.41 -25.00
N ALA A 183 17.07 -3.30 -24.17
CA ALA A 183 16.95 -3.43 -22.72
C ALA A 183 16.25 -2.22 -22.06
N ASP A 184 16.46 -1.01 -22.59
CA ASP A 184 15.71 0.20 -22.20
C ASP A 184 14.22 0.09 -22.58
N ASP A 185 13.92 -0.35 -23.81
CA ASP A 185 12.55 -0.55 -24.30
C ASP A 185 11.81 -1.62 -23.49
N GLU A 186 12.46 -2.75 -23.19
CA GLU A 186 11.91 -3.82 -22.34
C GLU A 186 11.65 -3.33 -20.90
N TYR A 187 12.57 -2.53 -20.33
CA TYR A 187 12.38 -1.92 -19.01
C TYR A 187 11.23 -0.90 -19.02
N ALA A 188 11.15 -0.04 -20.03
CA ALA A 188 10.10 0.97 -20.17
C ALA A 188 8.72 0.32 -20.38
N ALA A 189 8.64 -0.76 -21.18
CA ALA A 189 7.43 -1.54 -21.37
C ALA A 189 6.99 -2.22 -20.05
N SER A 190 7.93 -2.83 -19.31
CA SER A 190 7.63 -3.44 -18.01
C SER A 190 7.19 -2.40 -16.97
N MET A 191 7.81 -1.22 -16.94
CA MET A 191 7.42 -0.13 -16.05
C MET A 191 5.99 0.38 -16.35
N LYS A 192 5.66 0.64 -17.62
CA LYS A 192 4.28 1.02 -18.04
C LYS A 192 3.26 -0.03 -17.59
N LYS A 193 3.59 -1.31 -17.71
CA LYS A 193 2.71 -2.43 -17.35
C LYS A 193 2.53 -2.59 -15.82
N VAL A 194 3.57 -2.28 -15.03
CA VAL A 194 3.45 -2.18 -13.56
C VAL A 194 2.55 -1.02 -13.18
N ASP A 195 2.70 0.15 -13.82
CA ASP A 195 1.84 1.31 -13.57
C ASP A 195 0.38 1.04 -13.95
N GLU A 196 0.11 0.43 -15.10
CA GLU A 196 -1.22 -0.01 -15.52
C GLU A 196 -1.88 -0.96 -14.52
N LEU A 197 -1.16 -2.01 -14.09
CA LEU A 197 -1.66 -2.96 -13.09
C LEU A 197 -1.88 -2.30 -11.73
N SER A 198 -1.07 -1.29 -11.36
CA SER A 198 -1.26 -0.54 -10.11
C SER A 198 -2.52 0.34 -10.15
N ARG A 199 -2.82 0.94 -11.31
CA ARG A 199 -4.05 1.72 -11.54
C ARG A 199 -5.28 0.81 -11.55
N GLU A 200 -5.23 -0.34 -12.23
CA GLU A 200 -6.32 -1.32 -12.18
C GLU A 200 -6.57 -1.81 -10.75
N LEU A 201 -5.50 -2.15 -10.01
CA LEU A 201 -5.59 -2.57 -8.62
C LEU A 201 -6.24 -1.49 -7.74
N SER A 202 -5.81 -0.24 -7.84
CA SER A 202 -6.41 0.88 -7.09
C SER A 202 -7.89 1.09 -7.42
N GLN A 203 -8.28 1.04 -8.71
CA GLN A 203 -9.68 1.13 -9.12
C GLN A 203 -10.54 -0.02 -8.57
N LEU A 204 -10.02 -1.26 -8.60
CA LEU A 204 -10.73 -2.42 -8.05
C LEU A 204 -10.84 -2.35 -6.53
N GLU A 205 -9.79 -1.91 -5.84
CA GLU A 205 -9.80 -1.73 -4.38
C GLU A 205 -10.77 -0.62 -3.93
N ASN A 206 -10.81 0.51 -4.64
CA ASN A 206 -11.80 1.57 -4.39
C ASN A 206 -13.24 1.08 -4.60
N ARG A 207 -13.48 0.27 -5.65
CA ARG A 207 -14.80 -0.36 -5.88
C ARG A 207 -15.16 -1.36 -4.78
N LEU A 208 -14.19 -2.16 -4.33
CA LEU A 208 -14.38 -3.07 -3.20
C LEU A 208 -14.73 -2.31 -1.91
N GLN A 209 -14.00 -1.25 -1.58
CA GLN A 209 -14.27 -0.40 -0.41
C GLN A 209 -15.66 0.23 -0.48
N HIS A 210 -16.09 0.69 -1.66
CA HIS A 210 -17.43 1.25 -1.85
C HIS A 210 -18.53 0.21 -1.58
N ILE A 211 -18.35 -1.02 -2.06
CA ILE A 211 -19.31 -2.12 -1.85
C ILE A 211 -19.32 -2.57 -0.38
N ASP A 212 -18.15 -2.74 0.25
CA ASP A 212 -18.05 -3.04 1.67
C ASP A 212 -18.70 -1.90 2.51
N ARG A 213 -18.53 -0.62 2.13
CA ARG A 213 -19.22 0.51 2.77
C ARG A 213 -20.74 0.42 2.62
N ARG A 214 -21.29 0.15 1.43
CA ARG A 214 -22.75 0.00 1.24
C ARG A 214 -23.33 -1.16 2.05
N ILE A 215 -22.65 -2.31 2.09
CA ILE A 215 -23.06 -3.46 2.89
C ILE A 215 -23.03 -3.12 4.40
N LEU A 216 -22.00 -2.41 4.87
CA LEU A 216 -21.90 -1.96 6.26
C LEU A 216 -22.97 -0.92 6.61
N GLN A 217 -23.24 0.06 5.75
CA GLN A 217 -24.30 1.05 5.92
C GLN A 217 -25.67 0.39 6.05
N HIS A 218 -26.03 -0.53 5.13
CA HIS A 218 -27.25 -1.33 5.23
C HIS A 218 -27.31 -2.13 6.56
N THR A 219 -26.19 -2.74 6.97
CA THR A 219 -26.13 -3.53 8.21
C THR A 219 -26.33 -2.66 9.45
N ALA A 220 -25.68 -1.50 9.50
CA ALA A 220 -25.84 -0.52 10.57
C ALA A 220 -27.25 0.10 10.59
N GLY A 221 -27.85 0.36 9.43
CA GLY A 221 -29.25 0.79 9.30
C GLY A 221 -30.23 -0.25 9.86
N ILE A 222 -30.07 -1.53 9.52
CA ILE A 222 -30.89 -2.61 10.12
C ILE A 222 -30.69 -2.70 11.64
N LEU A 223 -29.45 -2.61 12.13
CA LEU A 223 -29.16 -2.64 13.57
C LEU A 223 -29.78 -1.43 14.30
N GLN A 224 -29.75 -0.25 13.68
CA GLN A 224 -30.40 0.97 14.18
C GLN A 224 -31.93 0.83 14.23
N MET A 225 -32.55 0.27 13.18
CA MET A 225 -34.00 0.05 13.12
C MET A 225 -34.45 -0.97 14.17
N THR A 226 -33.67 -2.04 14.36
CA THR A 226 -33.99 -3.11 15.32
C THR A 226 -33.72 -2.71 16.77
N HIS A 227 -32.72 -1.87 17.06
CA HIS A 227 -32.42 -1.39 18.41
C HIS A 227 -33.58 -0.55 19.01
N ARG A 228 -34.28 0.25 18.20
CA ARG A 228 -35.53 0.92 18.65
C ARG A 228 -36.72 -0.04 18.76
N GLY A 229 -36.70 -1.15 18.02
CA GLY A 229 -37.83 -2.07 17.89
C GLY A 229 -38.14 -2.91 19.14
N LEU A 230 -37.15 -3.22 19.98
CA LEU A 230 -37.34 -4.17 21.09
C LEU A 230 -37.95 -3.55 22.36
N LYS A 231 -37.75 -2.24 22.61
CA LYS A 231 -38.21 -1.58 23.86
C LYS A 231 -39.60 -0.92 23.79
N LYS A 232 -40.20 -0.72 22.61
CA LYS A 232 -41.48 0.03 22.47
C LYS A 232 -42.59 -0.61 21.61
N ASN A 233 -42.31 -1.65 20.82
CA ASN A 233 -43.29 -2.16 19.84
C ASN A 233 -44.20 -3.31 20.34
N ILE A 234 -44.01 -3.80 21.57
CA ILE A 234 -44.81 -4.91 22.14
C ILE A 234 -46.26 -4.52 22.50
N ARG A 235 -46.63 -3.23 22.49
CA ARG A 235 -47.97 -2.75 22.90
C ARG A 235 -48.83 -2.11 21.80
N ARG A 236 -48.44 -2.19 20.51
CA ARG A 236 -49.27 -1.72 19.38
C ARG A 236 -49.06 -2.54 18.11
N ASN A 237 -49.71 -3.69 18.04
CA ASN A 237 -50.47 -4.15 16.87
C ASN A 237 -51.21 -5.45 17.22
N GLU A 238 -52.52 -5.45 17.05
CA GLU A 238 -53.37 -6.62 17.24
C GLU A 238 -53.66 -7.30 15.88
N LEU A 239 -53.97 -8.61 15.93
CA LEU A 239 -54.37 -9.51 14.82
C LEU A 239 -53.23 -10.08 13.93
N PRO A 240 -53.38 -11.34 13.44
CA PRO A 240 -53.95 -12.52 14.10
C PRO A 240 -52.93 -13.67 14.20
N ARG A 241 -53.01 -14.50 15.25
CA ARG A 241 -52.08 -15.63 15.45
C ARG A 241 -52.46 -16.85 14.59
N SER A 242 -51.52 -17.30 13.75
CA SER A 242 -51.45 -18.68 13.25
C SER A 242 -50.38 -19.48 14.03
N PRO A 243 -50.52 -20.81 14.20
CA PRO A 243 -49.94 -21.51 15.33
C PRO A 243 -48.62 -22.25 15.02
N GLU A 244 -47.57 -21.54 14.58
CA GLU A 244 -46.34 -22.22 14.12
C GLU A 244 -45.03 -21.47 14.46
N SER A 245 -44.84 -21.07 15.73
CA SER A 245 -43.51 -20.76 16.27
C SER A 245 -43.45 -20.84 17.80
N MET A 246 -43.11 -22.02 18.32
CA MET A 246 -42.83 -22.28 19.74
C MET A 246 -41.57 -23.15 19.95
N THR A 247 -40.78 -23.39 18.90
CA THR A 247 -39.66 -24.35 18.89
C THR A 247 -38.38 -23.74 18.33
N SER A 248 -37.92 -22.64 18.93
CA SER A 248 -36.53 -22.20 18.84
C SER A 248 -36.12 -21.46 20.11
N GLN A 249 -35.52 -22.21 21.05
CA GLN A 249 -34.70 -21.57 22.08
C GLN A 249 -33.37 -21.11 21.47
N PRO A 250 -32.92 -19.88 21.75
CA PRO A 250 -31.51 -19.55 21.78
C PRO A 250 -31.06 -19.44 23.24
N ASN A 251 -30.34 -20.46 23.72
CA ASN A 251 -29.51 -20.32 24.92
C ASN A 251 -28.34 -19.38 24.57
N GLY A 252 -28.18 -18.26 25.28
CA GLY A 252 -27.16 -17.26 24.94
C GLY A 252 -26.90 -16.27 26.07
N ARG A 253 -25.82 -16.48 26.82
CA ARG A 253 -25.34 -15.59 27.90
C ARG A 253 -25.06 -14.17 27.37
N GLY A 254 -25.48 -13.14 28.11
CA GLY A 254 -25.03 -11.76 27.86
C GLY A 254 -25.67 -10.73 28.79
N SER A 255 -24.85 -10.11 29.65
CA SER A 255 -25.16 -8.92 30.46
C SER A 255 -26.38 -8.97 31.39
N ALA A 256 -26.21 -9.62 32.54
CA ALA A 256 -26.94 -9.23 33.75
C ALA A 256 -26.20 -8.04 34.39
N LEU A 257 -26.73 -6.82 34.24
CA LEU A 257 -26.42 -5.60 35.01
C LEU A 257 -27.22 -4.43 34.39
N ASP A 258 -28.47 -4.27 34.82
CA ASP A 258 -29.21 -2.99 35.00
C ASP A 258 -30.74 -3.25 35.02
N ALA A 259 -31.22 -3.71 36.18
CA ALA A 259 -32.64 -3.94 36.48
C ALA A 259 -32.87 -3.92 38.00
N ARG A 260 -32.31 -2.91 38.67
CA ARG A 260 -32.38 -2.72 40.13
C ARG A 260 -32.92 -1.34 40.51
N ASP A 261 -34.04 -0.90 39.91
CA ASP A 261 -34.83 0.20 40.50
C ASP A 261 -36.30 0.27 40.04
N ASP A 262 -37.01 -0.86 39.95
CA ASP A 262 -38.44 -0.89 39.57
C ASP A 262 -39.21 -2.01 40.30
N PHE A 263 -38.90 -2.20 41.60
CA PHE A 263 -39.64 -3.14 42.47
C PHE A 263 -40.53 -2.36 43.44
N ASP A 264 -41.75 -2.04 43.01
CA ASP A 264 -42.74 -1.28 43.80
C ASP A 264 -43.07 -2.03 45.11
N GLU A 265 -42.71 -1.43 46.25
CA GLU A 265 -42.91 -1.96 47.61
C GLU A 265 -44.39 -2.24 47.93
N ARG A 266 -45.34 -1.69 47.16
CA ARG A 266 -46.77 -2.04 47.24
C ARG A 266 -47.04 -3.51 46.93
N SER A 267 -46.16 -4.15 46.14
CA SER A 267 -46.27 -5.56 45.76
C SER A 267 -45.99 -6.53 46.92
N LEU A 268 -45.34 -6.08 48.01
CA LEU A 268 -45.04 -6.90 49.19
C LEU A 268 -46.26 -7.16 50.09
N TYR A 269 -47.37 -6.43 49.88
CA TYR A 269 -48.64 -6.62 50.63
C TYR A 269 -49.83 -6.96 49.74
N GLN A 270 -49.63 -7.17 48.43
CA GLN A 270 -50.65 -7.72 47.55
C GLN A 270 -50.74 -9.23 47.77
N VAL A 271 -51.62 -9.64 48.69
CA VAL A 271 -52.00 -11.05 48.87
C VAL A 271 -52.44 -11.61 47.52
N PRO A 272 -51.88 -12.73 47.02
CA PRO A 272 -52.30 -13.32 45.75
C PRO A 272 -53.78 -13.68 45.78
N ASP A 273 -54.51 -13.39 44.69
CA ASP A 273 -55.99 -13.51 44.62
C ASP A 273 -56.54 -14.93 44.83
N TYR A 274 -55.68 -15.94 44.96
CA TYR A 274 -56.02 -17.32 45.31
C TYR A 274 -56.05 -17.60 46.82
N VAL A 275 -55.66 -16.62 47.66
CA VAL A 275 -55.57 -16.75 49.13
C VAL A 275 -56.71 -16.02 49.86
N THR A 276 -57.39 -15.09 49.18
CA THR A 276 -58.55 -14.35 49.71
C THR A 276 -59.88 -15.10 49.63
N GLU A 277 -59.94 -16.26 48.95
CA GLU A 277 -61.19 -17.03 48.73
C GLU A 277 -61.37 -18.25 49.68
N PHE A 278 -61.05 -18.10 50.97
CA PHE A 278 -61.40 -19.06 52.01
C PHE A 278 -62.08 -18.37 53.21
N GLY A 279 -63.41 -18.21 53.17
CA GLY A 279 -64.07 -17.48 54.26
C GLY A 279 -65.59 -17.26 54.24
N GLN A 280 -66.41 -18.05 53.52
CA GLN A 280 -67.87 -18.04 53.74
C GLN A 280 -68.40 -19.44 54.04
N ILE A 281 -68.79 -19.66 55.30
CA ILE A 281 -69.47 -20.87 55.76
C ILE A 281 -70.98 -20.62 55.75
N PRO A 282 -71.73 -21.36 54.91
CA PRO A 282 -73.10 -21.72 55.23
C PRO A 282 -73.16 -23.22 55.50
N HIS A 283 -73.00 -23.62 56.77
CA HIS A 283 -73.27 -25.00 57.16
C HIS A 283 -74.74 -25.17 57.56
N SER A 284 -75.56 -25.48 56.55
CA SER A 284 -76.82 -26.18 56.74
C SER A 284 -76.66 -27.64 56.28
N LEU A 285 -76.70 -28.53 57.26
CA LEU A 285 -77.18 -29.92 57.17
C LEU A 285 -76.49 -30.92 56.21
N ASN A 286 -75.85 -31.89 56.87
CA ASN A 286 -75.83 -33.32 56.55
C ASN A 286 -74.91 -33.91 55.46
N LYS A 287 -74.40 -35.09 55.85
CA LYS A 287 -74.00 -36.28 55.05
C LYS A 287 -72.52 -36.46 54.72
N SER A 288 -71.90 -37.32 55.53
CA SER A 288 -70.49 -37.73 55.60
C SER A 288 -69.96 -38.45 54.34
N ARG A 289 -69.85 -37.77 53.19
CA ARG A 289 -69.27 -38.38 51.97
C ARG A 289 -68.52 -37.44 51.02
N ALA A 290 -68.43 -36.14 51.32
CA ALA A 290 -67.74 -35.16 50.46
C ALA A 290 -66.25 -34.95 50.79
N GLY A 291 -65.86 -35.07 52.07
CA GLY A 291 -64.49 -34.77 52.53
C GLY A 291 -63.39 -35.63 51.91
N SER A 292 -63.66 -36.91 51.65
CA SER A 292 -62.68 -37.84 51.03
C SER A 292 -62.12 -37.27 49.72
N ARG A 293 -63.00 -36.86 48.78
CA ARG A 293 -62.59 -36.50 47.42
C ARG A 293 -61.63 -35.30 47.34
N ALA A 294 -61.71 -34.38 48.30
CA ALA A 294 -60.79 -33.25 48.38
C ALA A 294 -59.41 -33.68 48.87
N ILE A 295 -59.35 -34.60 49.84
CA ILE A 295 -58.09 -35.14 50.37
C ILE A 295 -57.46 -36.09 49.33
N ASP A 296 -58.27 -36.92 48.67
CA ASP A 296 -57.86 -37.81 47.57
C ASP A 296 -57.17 -37.04 46.42
N SER A 297 -57.63 -35.81 46.12
CA SER A 297 -57.02 -34.96 45.08
C SER A 297 -55.70 -34.32 45.53
N VAL A 298 -55.57 -33.95 46.80
CA VAL A 298 -54.30 -33.46 47.39
C VAL A 298 -53.26 -34.58 47.41
N VAL A 299 -53.64 -35.79 47.83
CA VAL A 299 -52.81 -36.99 47.79
C VAL A 299 -52.32 -37.28 46.37
N SER A 300 -53.23 -37.25 45.39
CA SER A 300 -52.89 -37.45 43.97
C SER A 300 -51.88 -36.40 43.46
N ARG A 301 -52.01 -35.14 43.88
CA ARG A 301 -51.10 -34.05 43.47
C ARG A 301 -49.72 -34.14 44.16
N LEU A 302 -49.67 -34.56 45.42
CA LEU A 302 -48.41 -34.85 46.12
C LEU A 302 -47.67 -36.03 45.48
N GLN A 303 -48.39 -37.08 45.09
CA GLN A 303 -47.82 -38.22 44.37
C GLN A 303 -47.21 -37.79 43.02
N GLU A 304 -47.86 -36.91 42.28
CA GLU A 304 -47.35 -36.39 41.01
C GLU A 304 -46.13 -35.47 41.19
N LEU A 305 -46.13 -34.61 42.21
CA LEU A 305 -44.96 -33.81 42.57
C LEU A 305 -43.77 -34.68 42.97
N ASN A 306 -43.99 -35.76 43.73
CA ASN A 306 -42.95 -36.71 44.13
C ASN A 306 -42.41 -37.53 42.94
N ARG A 307 -43.25 -37.89 41.96
CA ARG A 307 -42.80 -38.45 40.68
C ARG A 307 -41.92 -37.47 39.90
N ARG A 308 -42.34 -36.21 39.78
CA ARG A 308 -41.55 -35.18 39.09
C ARG A 308 -40.22 -34.92 39.80
N LEU A 309 -40.21 -34.87 41.13
CA LEU A 309 -39.00 -34.69 41.94
C LEU A 309 -38.04 -35.88 41.79
N HIS A 310 -38.55 -37.11 41.80
CA HIS A 310 -37.75 -38.31 41.48
C HIS A 310 -37.12 -38.24 40.08
N LEU A 311 -37.87 -37.79 39.07
CA LEU A 311 -37.34 -37.59 37.71
C LEU A 311 -36.26 -36.50 37.65
N MET A 312 -36.38 -35.41 38.42
CA MET A 312 -35.35 -34.37 38.48
C MET A 312 -34.08 -34.86 39.20
N ILE A 313 -34.22 -35.63 40.29
CA ILE A 313 -33.07 -36.25 40.98
C ILE A 313 -32.36 -37.22 40.05
N THR A 314 -33.08 -38.17 39.45
CA THR A 314 -32.47 -39.16 38.53
C THR A 314 -31.84 -38.54 37.27
N GLN A 315 -32.28 -37.37 36.83
CA GLN A 315 -31.61 -36.59 35.78
C GLN A 315 -30.37 -35.84 36.27
N ALA A 316 -30.38 -35.31 37.50
CA ALA A 316 -29.26 -34.57 38.09
C ALA A 316 -28.15 -35.48 38.65
N SER A 317 -28.51 -36.67 39.16
CA SER A 317 -27.60 -37.67 39.71
C SER A 317 -27.55 -38.90 38.82
N LEU A 318 -26.75 -38.82 37.74
CA LEU A 318 -26.55 -39.90 36.75
C LEU A 318 -25.97 -41.23 37.32
N GLN A 319 -25.61 -41.29 38.60
CA GLN A 319 -24.86 -42.40 39.21
C GLN A 319 -25.30 -42.85 40.60
N GLU A 320 -26.36 -42.27 41.19
CA GLU A 320 -26.96 -42.77 42.44
C GLU A 320 -28.41 -43.21 42.22
N HIS A 321 -28.73 -44.42 42.66
CA HIS A 321 -30.08 -44.96 42.59
C HIS A 321 -30.89 -44.38 43.76
N PHE A 322 -31.73 -43.39 43.47
CA PHE A 322 -32.70 -42.88 44.42
C PHE A 322 -33.95 -43.76 44.41
N ASP A 323 -34.53 -44.03 45.59
CA ASP A 323 -35.68 -44.93 45.71
C ASP A 323 -36.93 -44.38 44.96
N PRO A 324 -37.78 -45.25 44.40
CA PRO A 324 -39.01 -44.81 43.74
C PRO A 324 -39.99 -44.17 44.74
N PRO A 325 -40.81 -43.19 44.32
CA PRO A 325 -41.78 -42.56 45.21
C PRO A 325 -42.79 -43.58 45.74
N PRO A 326 -43.12 -43.55 47.05
CA PRO A 326 -43.95 -44.57 47.68
C PRO A 326 -45.32 -44.69 47.00
N GLN A 327 -45.84 -45.91 46.92
CA GLN A 327 -47.11 -46.20 46.26
C GLN A 327 -48.22 -46.39 47.31
N PRO A 328 -49.49 -46.11 46.97
CA PRO A 328 -50.62 -46.29 47.90
C PRO A 328 -50.87 -47.74 48.34
N THR A 329 -50.07 -48.70 47.84
CA THR A 329 -50.11 -50.14 48.15
C THR A 329 -49.07 -50.58 49.17
N ASP A 330 -48.15 -49.71 49.58
CA ASP A 330 -47.02 -50.09 50.42
C ASP A 330 -47.45 -50.23 51.90
N ASP A 331 -46.90 -51.20 52.64
CA ASP A 331 -47.35 -51.54 54.01
C ASP A 331 -47.33 -50.34 54.98
N HIS A 332 -46.41 -49.40 54.80
CA HIS A 332 -46.28 -48.18 55.60
C HIS A 332 -47.37 -47.12 55.31
N MET A 333 -48.14 -47.31 54.22
CA MET A 333 -49.19 -46.42 53.73
C MET A 333 -50.60 -46.92 54.07
N THR A 334 -50.73 -48.08 54.72
CA THR A 334 -52.02 -48.73 55.07
C THR A 334 -52.79 -48.06 56.22
N GLY A 335 -52.33 -46.89 56.69
CA GLY A 335 -52.99 -46.06 57.69
C GLY A 335 -54.02 -45.09 57.13
N GLY A 336 -54.60 -44.27 58.01
CA GLY A 336 -55.47 -43.16 57.59
C GLY A 336 -54.74 -42.13 56.72
N VAL A 337 -55.49 -41.33 55.96
CA VAL A 337 -54.96 -40.49 54.87
C VAL A 337 -53.87 -39.50 55.31
N ASP A 338 -53.88 -39.07 56.59
CA ASP A 338 -52.84 -38.22 57.17
C ASP A 338 -51.45 -38.87 57.17
N ALA A 339 -51.36 -40.20 57.38
CA ALA A 339 -50.10 -40.94 57.34
C ALA A 339 -49.52 -40.99 55.91
N GLN A 340 -50.39 -41.16 54.91
CA GLN A 340 -50.03 -41.12 53.50
C GLN A 340 -49.51 -39.73 53.09
N ILE A 341 -50.11 -38.64 53.57
CA ILE A 341 -49.62 -37.28 53.32
C ILE A 341 -48.26 -37.06 54.00
N GLN A 342 -48.08 -37.51 55.25
CA GLN A 342 -46.80 -37.38 55.96
C GLN A 342 -45.66 -38.15 55.27
N ALA A 343 -45.90 -39.39 54.81
CA ALA A 343 -44.92 -40.16 54.06
C ALA A 343 -44.55 -39.48 52.73
N TYR A 344 -45.52 -38.90 52.02
CA TYR A 344 -45.24 -38.14 50.79
C TYR A 344 -44.46 -36.85 51.04
N LEU A 345 -44.67 -36.15 52.15
CA LEU A 345 -43.87 -34.98 52.52
C LEU A 345 -42.46 -35.38 52.98
N GLY A 346 -42.31 -36.49 53.72
CA GLY A 346 -41.00 -37.02 54.14
C GLY A 346 -40.13 -37.44 52.96
N TYR A 347 -40.72 -38.13 51.97
CA TYR A 347 -40.04 -38.45 50.71
C TYR A 347 -39.62 -37.18 49.95
N MET A 348 -40.45 -36.14 49.96
CA MET A 348 -40.14 -34.84 49.33
C MET A 348 -38.95 -34.16 50.02
N SER A 349 -38.89 -34.15 51.37
CA SER A 349 -37.73 -33.58 52.08
C SER A 349 -36.45 -34.38 51.82
N GLN A 350 -36.49 -35.71 51.92
CA GLN A 350 -35.33 -36.57 51.67
C GLN A 350 -34.80 -36.41 50.23
N GLY A 351 -35.68 -36.20 49.26
CA GLY A 351 -35.29 -35.96 47.87
C GLY A 351 -34.80 -34.54 47.60
N LEU A 352 -35.24 -33.53 48.36
CA LEU A 352 -34.63 -32.20 48.33
C LEU A 352 -33.20 -32.25 48.90
N ASP A 353 -33.00 -32.93 50.04
CA ASP A 353 -31.67 -33.14 50.63
C ASP A 353 -30.73 -33.88 49.65
N ALA A 354 -31.24 -34.91 48.96
CA ALA A 354 -30.48 -35.64 47.94
C ALA A 354 -30.14 -34.77 46.70
N MET A 355 -31.04 -33.86 46.32
CA MET A 355 -30.82 -32.92 45.21
C MET A 355 -29.80 -31.84 45.58
N GLU A 356 -29.84 -31.33 46.82
CA GLU A 356 -28.83 -30.41 47.35
C GLU A 356 -27.45 -31.10 47.42
N ALA A 357 -27.39 -32.36 47.88
CA ALA A 357 -26.17 -33.15 47.85
C ALA A 357 -25.64 -33.42 46.42
N ALA A 358 -26.53 -33.67 45.45
CA ALA A 358 -26.15 -33.81 44.04
C ALA A 358 -25.61 -32.48 43.46
N GLN A 359 -26.24 -31.35 43.78
CA GLN A 359 -25.80 -30.02 43.34
C GLN A 359 -24.48 -29.61 44.01
N ALA A 360 -24.29 -29.90 45.30
CA ALA A 360 -23.03 -29.68 46.01
C ALA A 360 -21.89 -30.49 45.39
N ARG A 361 -22.12 -31.76 45.01
CA ARG A 361 -21.14 -32.60 44.30
C ARG A 361 -20.83 -32.08 42.89
N SER A 362 -21.83 -31.63 42.15
CA SER A 362 -21.64 -30.99 40.84
C SER A 362 -20.79 -29.72 40.94
N ASN A 363 -21.08 -28.85 41.93
CA ASN A 363 -20.29 -27.66 42.20
C ASN A 363 -18.85 -27.99 42.63
N ALA A 364 -18.66 -29.01 43.48
CA ALA A 364 -17.34 -29.48 43.89
C ALA A 364 -16.53 -30.05 42.71
N ALA A 365 -17.16 -30.80 41.80
CA ALA A 365 -16.51 -31.30 40.59
C ALA A 365 -16.12 -30.17 39.62
N VAL A 366 -16.97 -29.14 39.48
CA VAL A 366 -16.62 -27.93 38.71
C VAL A 366 -15.45 -27.20 39.37
N GLN A 367 -15.45 -27.02 40.70
CA GLN A 367 -14.33 -26.40 41.42
C GLN A 367 -13.03 -27.21 41.27
N GLN A 368 -13.08 -28.54 41.39
CA GLN A 368 -11.94 -29.41 41.13
C GLN A 368 -11.41 -29.22 39.71
N SER A 369 -12.27 -29.21 38.69
CA SER A 369 -11.83 -28.97 37.31
C SER A 369 -11.17 -27.59 37.10
N ILE A 370 -11.58 -26.57 37.86
CA ILE A 370 -10.94 -25.25 37.84
C ILE A 370 -9.56 -25.33 38.48
N PHE A 371 -9.42 -25.96 39.65
CA PHE A 371 -8.11 -26.18 40.29
C PHE A 371 -7.16 -27.02 39.42
N ASP A 372 -7.65 -28.06 38.75
CA ASP A 372 -6.85 -28.87 37.81
C ASP A 372 -6.34 -28.01 36.63
N THR A 373 -7.16 -27.09 36.11
CA THR A 373 -6.71 -26.14 35.06
C THR A 373 -5.75 -25.07 35.58
N GLU A 374 -5.88 -24.68 36.84
CA GLU A 374 -5.01 -23.73 37.53
C GLU A 374 -3.62 -24.34 37.82
N GLU A 375 -3.55 -25.63 38.16
CA GLU A 375 -2.29 -26.37 38.30
C GLU A 375 -1.59 -26.56 36.94
N GLN A 376 -2.35 -26.90 35.89
CA GLN A 376 -1.80 -27.03 34.53
C GLN A 376 -1.25 -25.71 33.99
N LEU A 377 -1.92 -24.58 34.26
CA LEU A 377 -1.44 -23.26 33.88
C LEU A 377 -0.23 -22.82 34.72
N GLU A 378 -0.11 -23.24 35.99
CA GLU A 378 1.10 -23.01 36.78
C GLU A 378 2.31 -23.77 36.18
N ASP A 379 2.18 -25.04 35.76
CA ASP A 379 3.27 -25.77 35.07
C ASP A 379 3.64 -25.12 33.72
N VAL A 380 2.66 -24.69 32.92
CA VAL A 380 2.93 -23.92 31.68
C VAL A 380 3.68 -22.63 31.98
N ASN A 381 3.29 -21.90 33.03
CA ASN A 381 3.94 -20.67 33.45
C ASN A 381 5.37 -20.89 33.97
N LEU A 382 5.61 -21.96 34.72
CA LEU A 382 6.95 -22.36 35.16
C LEU A 382 7.86 -22.72 33.97
N ARG A 383 7.33 -23.44 32.96
CA ARG A 383 8.07 -23.74 31.72
C ARG A 383 8.35 -22.50 30.87
N LEU A 384 7.38 -21.58 30.78
CA LEU A 384 7.58 -20.28 30.11
C LEU A 384 8.67 -19.46 30.82
N HIS A 385 8.71 -19.49 32.15
CA HIS A 385 9.74 -18.81 32.94
C HIS A 385 11.13 -19.44 32.77
N ASP A 386 11.26 -20.77 32.84
CA ASP A 386 12.51 -21.51 32.57
C ASP A 386 13.02 -21.25 31.13
N MET A 387 12.13 -21.18 30.13
CA MET A 387 12.52 -20.76 28.78
C MET A 387 13.04 -19.32 28.75
N LEU A 388 12.38 -18.39 29.47
CA LEU A 388 12.83 -17.00 29.57
C LEU A 388 14.22 -16.92 30.26
N GLU A 389 14.42 -17.61 31.39
CA GLU A 389 15.73 -17.71 32.07
C GLU A 389 16.83 -18.25 31.17
N ARG A 390 16.57 -19.35 30.44
CA ARG A 390 17.52 -19.92 29.47
C ARG A 390 17.89 -18.93 28.37
N THR A 391 16.95 -18.11 27.89
CA THR A 391 17.21 -17.09 26.86
C THR A 391 17.85 -15.80 27.38
N ASN A 392 17.76 -15.51 28.68
CA ASN A 392 18.41 -14.37 29.32
C ASN A 392 19.95 -14.50 29.30
N SER A 393 20.49 -15.72 29.23
CA SER A 393 21.94 -15.98 29.18
C SER A 393 22.64 -15.49 27.89
N VAL A 394 21.89 -15.19 26.81
CA VAL A 394 22.44 -14.91 25.46
C VAL A 394 22.66 -13.41 25.20
N GLY A 395 23.15 -12.68 26.20
CA GLY A 395 23.71 -11.32 26.04
C GLY A 395 22.73 -10.15 25.88
N HIS A 396 23.03 -9.08 26.63
CA HIS A 396 22.55 -7.70 26.49
C HIS A 396 21.02 -7.48 26.44
N SER A 397 20.37 -7.72 27.57
CA SER A 397 19.15 -7.02 27.98
C SER A 397 19.25 -6.75 29.49
N PRO A 398 18.80 -5.60 30.03
CA PRO A 398 18.92 -5.33 31.46
C PRO A 398 18.07 -6.31 32.27
N VAL A 399 18.72 -7.02 33.19
CA VAL A 399 18.02 -7.77 34.25
C VAL A 399 17.32 -6.75 35.14
N LEU A 400 16.01 -6.62 34.98
CA LEU A 400 15.17 -5.83 35.85
C LEU A 400 14.42 -6.76 36.80
N LEU A 401 14.64 -6.52 38.10
CA LEU A 401 13.92 -7.12 39.20
C LEU A 401 12.42 -6.88 39.02
N GLN A 402 11.60 -7.91 39.20
CA GLN A 402 10.16 -7.74 39.31
C GLN A 402 9.54 -8.76 40.26
N ASP A 403 9.01 -8.24 41.36
CA ASP A 403 7.90 -8.85 42.08
C ASP A 403 6.65 -8.74 41.18
N GLU A 404 6.49 -9.65 40.21
CA GLU A 404 5.19 -9.84 39.55
C GLU A 404 4.24 -10.59 40.50
N PRO A 405 2.95 -10.22 40.55
CA PRO A 405 2.00 -10.81 41.48
C PRO A 405 1.70 -12.26 41.08
N ARG A 406 2.45 -13.20 41.67
CA ARG A 406 2.20 -14.65 41.61
C ARG A 406 0.98 -15.01 42.44
N GLY A 407 -0.18 -14.52 42.01
CA GLY A 407 -1.47 -15.03 42.44
C GLY A 407 -1.65 -16.47 41.95
N LYS A 408 -2.45 -17.24 42.68
CA LYS A 408 -2.84 -18.59 42.24
C LYS A 408 -4.00 -18.52 41.26
N ASP A 409 -4.92 -17.58 41.50
CA ASP A 409 -6.10 -17.28 40.70
C ASP A 409 -5.82 -17.30 39.19
N LEU A 410 -6.60 -18.09 38.46
CA LEU A 410 -6.58 -18.26 37.00
C LEU A 410 -6.30 -16.96 36.21
N GLN A 411 -6.93 -15.85 36.58
CA GLN A 411 -6.78 -14.56 35.91
C GLN A 411 -5.35 -13.97 36.05
N SER A 412 -4.72 -14.16 37.21
CA SER A 412 -3.34 -13.70 37.47
C SER A 412 -2.31 -14.57 36.73
N GLN A 413 -2.55 -15.89 36.68
CA GLN A 413 -1.74 -16.81 35.90
C GLN A 413 -1.78 -16.52 34.39
N LEU A 414 -2.95 -16.18 33.85
CA LEU A 414 -3.09 -15.80 32.43
C LEU A 414 -2.43 -14.44 32.13
N ALA A 415 -2.49 -13.48 33.06
CA ALA A 415 -1.80 -12.20 32.89
C ALA A 415 -0.26 -12.38 32.88
N PHE A 416 0.28 -13.22 33.77
CA PHE A 416 1.69 -13.58 33.79
C PHE A 416 2.13 -14.33 32.52
N SER A 417 1.33 -15.30 32.06
CA SER A 417 1.65 -16.04 30.83
C SER A 417 1.76 -15.09 29.63
N SER A 418 0.85 -14.12 29.53
CA SER A 418 0.87 -13.08 28.50
C SER A 418 2.10 -12.17 28.59
N SER A 419 2.50 -11.73 29.80
CA SER A 419 3.67 -10.85 29.97
C SER A 419 4.99 -11.58 29.67
N VAL A 420 5.08 -12.87 29.99
CA VAL A 420 6.25 -13.71 29.64
C VAL A 420 6.30 -14.00 28.14
N ILE A 421 5.16 -14.32 27.50
CA ILE A 421 5.09 -14.54 26.05
C ILE A 421 5.46 -13.26 25.27
N GLU A 422 4.98 -12.09 25.69
CA GLU A 422 5.35 -10.81 25.04
C GLU A 422 6.85 -10.51 25.17
N ARG A 423 7.44 -10.76 26.35
CA ARG A 423 8.90 -10.64 26.57
C ARG A 423 9.69 -11.63 25.71
N LEU A 424 9.24 -12.88 25.62
CA LEU A 424 9.90 -13.91 24.80
C LEU A 424 9.80 -13.57 23.29
N ASN A 425 8.66 -13.06 22.81
CA ASN A 425 8.49 -12.64 21.42
C ASN A 425 9.44 -11.50 21.05
N LYS A 426 9.49 -10.42 21.85
CA LYS A 426 10.46 -9.32 21.65
C LYS A 426 11.90 -9.83 21.67
N ARG A 427 12.21 -10.83 22.50
CA ARG A 427 13.53 -11.46 22.53
C ARG A 427 13.82 -12.24 21.24
N VAL A 428 12.87 -13.03 20.75
CA VAL A 428 12.98 -13.75 19.47
C VAL A 428 13.22 -12.78 18.32
N GLU A 429 12.50 -11.65 18.27
CA GLU A 429 12.73 -10.58 17.28
C GLU A 429 14.19 -10.09 17.31
N THR A 430 14.72 -9.71 18.47
CA THR A 430 16.13 -9.27 18.58
C THR A 430 17.14 -10.35 18.17
N LEU A 431 16.86 -11.62 18.45
CA LEU A 431 17.74 -12.74 18.07
C LEU A 431 17.67 -13.03 16.56
N VAL A 432 16.51 -12.86 15.94
CA VAL A 432 16.36 -12.93 14.47
C VAL A 432 17.11 -11.79 13.79
N GLU A 433 17.00 -10.57 14.30
CA GLU A 433 17.77 -9.41 13.82
C GLU A 433 19.28 -9.65 13.94
N GLN A 434 19.76 -10.10 15.11
CA GLN A 434 21.17 -10.44 15.31
C GLN A 434 21.65 -11.54 14.37
N LYS A 435 20.85 -12.58 14.14
CA LYS A 435 21.17 -13.67 13.21
C LYS A 435 21.19 -13.18 11.76
N ASP A 436 20.32 -12.25 11.36
CA ASP A 436 20.35 -11.65 10.02
C ASP A 436 21.54 -10.69 9.84
N ILE A 437 21.92 -9.92 10.87
CA ILE A 437 23.16 -9.12 10.88
C ILE A 437 24.40 -10.02 10.75
N LEU A 438 24.51 -11.08 11.55
CA LEU A 438 25.59 -12.05 11.45
C LEU A 438 25.64 -12.76 10.09
N THR A 439 24.48 -13.08 9.51
CA THR A 439 24.39 -13.67 8.17
C THR A 439 24.93 -12.70 7.11
N ARG A 440 24.58 -11.40 7.19
CA ARG A 440 25.15 -10.36 6.32
C ARG A 440 26.67 -10.21 6.52
N GLN A 441 27.15 -10.20 7.75
CA GLN A 441 28.59 -10.12 8.05
C GLN A 441 29.37 -11.33 7.49
N ILE A 442 28.86 -12.55 7.66
CA ILE A 442 29.46 -13.77 7.09
C ILE A 442 29.45 -13.71 5.56
N GLN A 443 28.36 -13.22 4.95
CA GLN A 443 28.27 -13.07 3.49
C GLN A 443 29.26 -12.00 2.97
N GLN A 444 29.33 -10.83 3.60
CA GLN A 444 30.32 -9.79 3.30
C GLN A 444 31.75 -10.32 3.46
N GLN A 445 32.05 -11.10 4.50
CA GLN A 445 33.38 -11.68 4.69
C GLN A 445 33.72 -12.73 3.62
N ARG A 446 32.74 -13.52 3.16
CA ARG A 446 32.89 -14.45 2.02
C ARG A 446 33.13 -13.71 0.71
N GLU A 447 32.40 -12.62 0.47
CA GLU A 447 32.56 -11.79 -0.73
C GLU A 447 33.90 -11.04 -0.75
N LEU A 448 34.36 -10.51 0.40
CA LEU A 448 35.66 -9.88 0.54
C LEU A 448 36.80 -10.89 0.30
N ASN A 449 36.70 -12.09 0.87
CA ASN A 449 37.66 -13.15 0.62
C ASN A 449 37.63 -13.60 -0.86
N SER A 450 36.46 -13.81 -1.46
CA SER A 450 36.32 -14.16 -2.88
C SER A 450 36.87 -13.08 -3.81
N LYS A 451 36.69 -11.78 -3.49
CA LYS A 451 37.29 -10.67 -4.24
C LYS A 451 38.82 -10.66 -4.10
N SER A 452 39.34 -10.92 -2.89
CA SER A 452 40.78 -11.03 -2.65
C SER A 452 41.41 -12.23 -3.36
N ASP A 453 40.73 -13.37 -3.42
CA ASP A 453 41.22 -14.57 -4.09
C ASP A 453 41.15 -14.43 -5.61
N ALA A 454 40.07 -13.88 -6.16
CA ALA A 454 39.99 -13.54 -7.59
C ALA A 454 41.11 -12.57 -8.03
N GLN A 455 41.48 -11.60 -7.18
CA GLN A 455 42.63 -10.72 -7.43
C GLN A 455 43.98 -11.44 -7.36
N ARG A 456 44.15 -12.41 -6.45
CA ARG A 456 45.35 -13.27 -6.39
C ARG A 456 45.45 -14.16 -7.63
N ASP A 457 44.37 -14.81 -8.01
CA ASP A 457 44.31 -15.69 -9.18
C ASP A 457 44.57 -14.93 -10.48
N ALA A 458 44.01 -13.71 -10.63
CA ALA A 458 44.31 -12.83 -11.75
C ALA A 458 45.81 -12.50 -11.83
N LYS A 459 46.44 -12.16 -10.68
CA LYS A 459 47.89 -11.89 -10.63
C LYS A 459 48.74 -13.13 -10.87
N ILE A 460 48.30 -14.31 -10.44
CA ILE A 460 48.96 -15.59 -10.75
C ILE A 460 48.89 -15.85 -12.26
N HIS A 461 47.73 -15.63 -12.90
CA HIS A 461 47.59 -15.77 -14.35
C HIS A 461 48.44 -14.76 -15.14
N GLU A 462 48.56 -13.52 -14.67
CA GLU A 462 49.45 -12.50 -15.23
C GLU A 462 50.92 -12.95 -15.16
N LEU A 463 51.41 -13.34 -13.97
CA LEU A 463 52.77 -13.84 -13.78
C LEU A 463 53.06 -15.13 -14.56
N VAL A 464 52.07 -16.02 -14.72
CA VAL A 464 52.19 -17.21 -15.57
C VAL A 464 52.28 -16.83 -17.05
N ALA A 465 51.49 -15.85 -17.50
CA ALA A 465 51.56 -15.35 -18.87
C ALA A 465 52.90 -14.64 -19.17
N GLU A 466 53.43 -13.86 -18.22
CA GLU A 466 54.78 -13.27 -18.31
C GLU A 466 55.87 -14.35 -18.35
N LEU A 467 55.76 -15.40 -17.54
CA LEU A 467 56.67 -16.56 -17.59
C LEU A 467 56.59 -17.32 -18.93
N GLU A 468 55.40 -17.47 -19.50
CA GLU A 468 55.25 -18.06 -20.84
C GLU A 468 55.82 -17.16 -21.94
N GLU A 469 55.61 -15.84 -21.86
CA GLU A 469 56.11 -14.87 -22.84
C GLU A 469 57.64 -14.77 -22.77
N SER A 470 58.22 -14.74 -21.57
CA SER A 470 59.66 -14.79 -21.33
C SER A 470 60.29 -16.10 -21.82
N LYS A 471 59.64 -17.26 -21.58
CA LYS A 471 60.08 -18.54 -22.15
C LYS A 471 60.03 -18.53 -23.68
N ARG A 472 58.97 -17.98 -24.30
CA ARG A 472 58.87 -17.86 -25.77
C ARG A 472 59.98 -16.96 -26.32
N SER A 473 60.22 -15.79 -25.73
CA SER A 473 61.31 -14.91 -26.19
C SER A 473 62.68 -15.56 -26.01
N GLN A 474 62.90 -16.31 -24.93
CA GLN A 474 64.13 -17.10 -24.75
C GLN A 474 64.27 -18.15 -25.86
N THR A 475 63.24 -18.94 -26.16
CA THR A 475 63.33 -19.95 -27.24
C THR A 475 63.55 -19.36 -28.63
N ILE A 476 63.02 -18.17 -28.91
CA ILE A 476 63.27 -17.46 -30.17
C ILE A 476 64.72 -16.96 -30.21
N GLY A 477 65.20 -16.33 -29.12
CA GLY A 477 66.60 -15.89 -29.04
C GLY A 477 67.61 -17.04 -29.08
N GLU A 478 67.27 -18.21 -28.53
CA GLU A 478 68.07 -19.43 -28.65
C GLU A 478 68.12 -19.93 -30.11
N GLN A 479 66.99 -19.93 -30.81
CA GLN A 479 66.93 -20.27 -32.24
C GLN A 479 67.68 -19.28 -33.13
N GLU A 480 67.54 -17.98 -32.88
CA GLU A 480 68.28 -16.93 -33.59
C GLU A 480 69.78 -17.03 -33.32
N ALA A 481 70.20 -17.27 -32.08
CA ALA A 481 71.61 -17.48 -31.73
C ALA A 481 72.18 -18.77 -32.35
N GLN A 482 71.38 -19.84 -32.48
CA GLN A 482 71.77 -21.03 -33.24
C GLN A 482 71.90 -20.71 -34.74
N HIS A 483 70.93 -20.02 -35.34
CA HIS A 483 71.01 -19.61 -36.73
C HIS A 483 72.21 -18.71 -37.01
N SER A 484 72.53 -17.77 -36.12
CA SER A 484 73.75 -16.94 -36.22
C SER A 484 75.03 -17.78 -36.08
N ARG A 485 75.07 -18.79 -35.21
CA ARG A 485 76.21 -19.72 -35.12
C ARG A 485 76.37 -20.53 -36.39
N ASP A 486 75.29 -21.03 -36.96
CA ASP A 486 75.30 -21.79 -38.21
C ASP A 486 75.74 -20.92 -39.39
N GLN A 487 75.25 -19.68 -39.48
CA GLN A 487 75.73 -18.69 -40.45
C GLN A 487 77.23 -18.37 -40.26
N ILE A 488 77.70 -18.21 -39.02
CA ILE A 488 79.13 -17.98 -38.74
C ILE A 488 79.97 -19.19 -39.15
N ASN A 489 79.49 -20.41 -38.92
CA ASN A 489 80.18 -21.63 -39.36
C ASN A 489 80.26 -21.71 -40.89
N LEU A 490 79.16 -21.42 -41.60
CA LEU A 490 79.11 -21.35 -43.06
C LEU A 490 80.05 -20.26 -43.60
N LEU A 491 80.02 -19.05 -43.04
CA LEU A 491 80.91 -17.96 -43.42
C LEU A 491 82.38 -18.27 -43.08
N MET A 492 82.65 -19.09 -42.07
CA MET A 492 84.01 -19.54 -41.73
C MET A 492 84.52 -20.58 -42.72
N GLU A 493 83.66 -21.53 -43.14
CA GLU A 493 83.94 -22.50 -44.19
C GLU A 493 84.11 -21.80 -45.56
N GLU A 494 83.23 -20.87 -45.91
CA GLU A 494 83.37 -20.00 -47.09
C GLU A 494 84.64 -19.14 -47.03
N LEU A 495 84.99 -18.57 -45.86
CA LEU A 495 86.21 -17.79 -45.69
C LEU A 495 87.46 -18.65 -45.82
N ASP A 496 87.46 -19.89 -45.33
CA ASP A 496 88.63 -20.78 -45.45
C ASP A 496 88.75 -21.35 -46.87
N LEU A 497 87.63 -21.62 -47.57
CA LEU A 497 87.61 -21.90 -49.01
C LEU A 497 88.07 -20.69 -49.82
N ALA A 498 87.60 -19.48 -49.49
CA ALA A 498 87.97 -18.24 -50.17
C ALA A 498 89.43 -17.83 -49.89
N LYS A 499 89.98 -18.13 -48.71
CA LYS A 499 91.44 -17.99 -48.44
C LYS A 499 92.25 -19.01 -49.21
N GLN A 500 91.79 -20.27 -49.33
CA GLN A 500 92.46 -21.25 -50.17
C GLN A 500 92.45 -20.80 -51.64
N GLN A 501 91.32 -20.26 -52.12
CA GLN A 501 91.21 -19.66 -53.46
C GLN A 501 92.01 -18.37 -53.59
N SER A 502 92.08 -17.49 -52.58
CA SER A 502 92.84 -16.25 -52.64
C SER A 502 94.34 -16.51 -52.57
N VAL A 503 94.81 -17.50 -51.82
CA VAL A 503 96.23 -17.93 -51.85
C VAL A 503 96.60 -18.54 -53.21
N LEU A 504 95.64 -19.18 -53.90
CA LEU A 504 95.82 -19.63 -55.29
C LEU A 504 95.77 -18.47 -56.31
N LEU A 505 94.95 -17.44 -56.06
CA LEU A 505 94.75 -16.29 -56.98
C LEU A 505 95.68 -15.10 -56.73
N GLU A 506 96.25 -14.92 -55.54
CA GLU A 506 97.31 -13.94 -55.26
C GLU A 506 98.61 -14.29 -56.00
N HIS A 507 98.77 -15.57 -56.38
CA HIS A 507 99.82 -15.98 -57.32
C HIS A 507 99.51 -15.60 -58.78
N GLU A 508 98.24 -15.31 -59.10
CA GLU A 508 97.73 -15.05 -60.45
C GLU A 508 96.77 -13.84 -60.52
N ARG A 509 97.34 -12.61 -60.44
CA ARG A 509 96.90 -11.31 -61.04
C ARG A 509 96.82 -10.13 -60.07
N GLY A 510 97.85 -9.30 -60.08
CA GLY A 510 97.68 -7.85 -59.89
C GLY A 510 97.37 -7.18 -61.23
N ALA A 511 96.10 -6.93 -61.55
CA ALA A 511 95.70 -6.18 -62.77
C ALA A 511 94.25 -5.62 -62.79
N ASP A 512 93.28 -6.25 -62.13
CA ASP A 512 91.85 -6.03 -62.42
C ASP A 512 91.06 -5.14 -61.42
N GLU A 513 91.71 -4.63 -60.35
CA GLU A 513 91.03 -3.86 -59.28
C GLU A 513 90.27 -2.62 -59.78
N SER A 514 90.82 -1.88 -60.76
CA SER A 514 90.23 -0.62 -61.22
C SER A 514 88.82 -0.74 -61.80
N LYS A 515 88.45 -1.89 -62.38
CA LYS A 515 87.12 -2.09 -63.00
C LYS A 515 86.06 -2.53 -61.98
N ALA A 516 86.47 -3.22 -60.91
CA ALA A 516 85.57 -3.58 -59.82
C ALA A 516 85.10 -2.33 -59.06
N ILE A 517 86.02 -1.39 -58.81
CA ILE A 517 85.75 -0.13 -58.10
C ILE A 517 84.71 0.74 -58.85
N GLU A 518 84.72 0.76 -60.18
CA GLU A 518 83.75 1.55 -60.96
C GLU A 518 82.32 0.99 -60.87
N LEU A 519 82.17 -0.33 -60.94
CA LEU A 519 80.86 -1.01 -60.81
C LEU A 519 80.27 -0.87 -59.40
N GLU A 520 81.11 -0.96 -58.37
CA GLU A 520 80.68 -0.70 -56.99
C GLU A 520 80.20 0.74 -56.82
N ARG A 521 80.90 1.70 -57.44
CA ARG A 521 80.56 3.13 -57.38
C ARG A 521 79.23 3.46 -58.09
N THR A 522 78.85 2.73 -59.14
CA THR A 522 77.53 2.86 -59.74
C THR A 522 76.43 2.25 -58.87
N ALA A 523 76.66 1.06 -58.29
CA ALA A 523 75.69 0.41 -57.41
C ALA A 523 75.40 1.24 -56.14
N ARG A 524 76.43 1.87 -55.55
CA ARG A 524 76.27 2.78 -54.40
C ARG A 524 75.37 3.98 -54.74
N LYS A 525 75.54 4.61 -55.91
CA LYS A 525 74.70 5.74 -56.34
C LYS A 525 73.23 5.36 -56.50
N GLU A 526 72.94 4.21 -57.10
CA GLU A 526 71.55 3.73 -57.23
C GLU A 526 70.88 3.46 -55.88
N MET A 527 71.65 3.05 -54.87
CA MET A 527 71.15 2.86 -53.51
C MET A 527 70.95 4.19 -52.77
N GLU A 528 71.85 5.17 -52.95
CA GLU A 528 71.70 6.53 -52.45
C GLU A 528 70.45 7.22 -53.05
N GLU A 529 70.21 7.07 -54.36
CA GLU A 529 69.02 7.61 -55.03
C GLU A 529 67.71 6.96 -54.51
N LYS A 530 67.69 5.63 -54.31
CA LYS A 530 66.55 4.93 -53.72
C LYS A 530 66.27 5.39 -52.28
N PHE A 531 67.32 5.57 -51.47
CA PHE A 531 67.19 6.03 -50.09
C PHE A 531 66.69 7.49 -50.02
N LEU A 532 67.15 8.37 -50.91
CA LEU A 532 66.64 9.74 -51.02
C LEU A 532 65.16 9.77 -51.44
N ALA A 533 64.74 8.91 -52.36
CA ALA A 533 63.33 8.79 -52.74
C ALA A 533 62.46 8.27 -51.58
N GLU A 534 62.93 7.27 -50.83
CA GLU A 534 62.22 6.77 -49.64
C GLU A 534 62.12 7.85 -48.54
N LEU A 535 63.19 8.61 -48.31
CA LEU A 535 63.20 9.74 -47.38
C LEU A 535 62.17 10.82 -47.78
N GLN A 536 62.06 11.13 -49.08
CA GLN A 536 61.04 12.06 -49.59
C GLN A 536 59.62 11.56 -49.37
N VAL A 537 59.33 10.28 -49.64
CA VAL A 537 58.02 9.67 -49.36
C VAL A 537 57.69 9.75 -47.86
N LYS A 538 58.66 9.49 -46.97
CA LYS A 538 58.47 9.61 -45.52
C LYS A 538 58.25 11.06 -45.07
N GLN A 539 58.92 12.03 -45.70
CA GLN A 539 58.70 13.46 -45.48
C GLN A 539 57.27 13.88 -45.89
N GLU A 540 56.77 13.37 -47.02
CA GLU A 540 55.40 13.59 -47.47
C GLU A 540 54.37 12.95 -46.53
N GLU A 541 54.55 11.69 -46.13
CA GLU A 541 53.69 11.02 -45.14
C GLU A 541 53.62 11.79 -43.83
N HIS A 542 54.77 12.27 -43.31
CA HIS A 542 54.82 13.06 -42.09
C HIS A 542 54.09 14.40 -42.21
N SER A 543 54.22 15.10 -43.36
CA SER A 543 53.49 16.36 -43.59
C SER A 543 51.97 16.15 -43.73
N ARG A 544 51.52 15.04 -44.33
CA ARG A 544 50.10 14.64 -44.36
C ARG A 544 49.57 14.36 -42.95
N LEU A 545 50.28 13.54 -42.17
CA LEU A 545 49.90 13.24 -40.78
C LEU A 545 49.83 14.49 -39.88
N LEU A 546 50.75 15.45 -40.06
CA LEU A 546 50.68 16.75 -39.38
C LEU A 546 49.44 17.55 -39.79
N SER A 547 49.05 17.54 -41.06
CA SER A 547 47.84 18.22 -41.51
C SER A 547 46.55 17.58 -40.95
N GLU A 548 46.49 16.25 -40.89
CA GLU A 548 45.38 15.50 -40.29
C GLU A 548 45.30 15.74 -38.77
N MET A 549 46.44 15.80 -38.06
CA MET A 549 46.49 16.19 -36.65
C MET A 549 46.03 17.64 -36.41
N GLN A 550 46.38 18.58 -37.28
CA GLN A 550 45.89 19.95 -37.16
C GLN A 550 44.40 20.06 -37.46
N GLN A 551 43.88 19.26 -38.38
CA GLN A 551 42.46 19.26 -38.73
C GLN A 551 41.62 18.67 -37.59
N THR A 552 41.97 17.46 -37.11
CA THR A 552 41.28 16.84 -35.97
C THR A 552 41.34 17.70 -34.70
N ARG A 553 42.43 18.46 -34.49
CA ARG A 553 42.52 19.44 -33.40
C ARG A 553 41.54 20.61 -33.57
N ARG A 554 41.38 21.17 -34.78
CA ARG A 554 40.39 22.24 -35.05
C ARG A 554 38.97 21.71 -34.86
N ASP A 555 38.70 20.48 -35.29
CA ASP A 555 37.38 19.85 -35.13
C ASP A 555 37.04 19.64 -33.64
N LEU A 556 38.02 19.19 -32.83
CA LEU A 556 37.92 19.10 -31.37
C LEU A 556 37.74 20.48 -30.69
N GLU A 557 38.47 21.50 -31.14
CA GLU A 557 38.31 22.88 -30.64
C GLU A 557 36.91 23.45 -30.97
N SER A 558 36.35 23.13 -32.16
CA SER A 558 34.96 23.48 -32.54
C SER A 558 33.94 22.77 -31.65
N GLN A 559 34.06 21.43 -31.50
CA GLN A 559 33.16 20.64 -30.66
C GLN A 559 33.20 21.07 -29.18
N SER A 560 34.37 21.44 -28.67
CA SER A 560 34.52 22.00 -27.31
C SER A 560 33.81 23.35 -27.16
N MET A 561 33.86 24.21 -28.20
CA MET A 561 33.18 25.50 -28.21
C MET A 561 31.66 25.36 -28.34
N GLU A 562 31.18 24.41 -29.15
CA GLU A 562 29.77 24.03 -29.25
C GLU A 562 29.24 23.46 -27.92
N ALA A 563 30.00 22.58 -27.26
CA ALA A 563 29.65 22.06 -25.95
C ALA A 563 29.58 23.16 -24.87
N ALA A 564 30.50 24.15 -24.90
CA ALA A 564 30.46 25.31 -24.00
C ALA A 564 29.24 26.22 -24.25
N ASN A 565 28.86 26.41 -25.52
CA ASN A 565 27.66 27.16 -25.89
C ASN A 565 26.36 26.43 -25.47
N LEU A 566 26.30 25.11 -25.60
CA LEU A 566 25.18 24.31 -25.11
C LEU A 566 25.11 24.33 -23.57
N ALA A 567 26.23 24.20 -22.88
CA ALA A 567 26.27 24.28 -21.41
C ALA A 567 25.80 25.63 -20.87
N THR A 568 26.20 26.74 -21.51
CA THR A 568 25.73 28.09 -21.15
C THR A 568 24.26 28.32 -21.49
N SER A 569 23.77 27.80 -22.61
CA SER A 569 22.33 27.80 -22.94
C SER A 569 21.49 27.01 -21.94
N HIS A 570 21.95 25.81 -21.53
CA HIS A 570 21.29 25.01 -20.50
C HIS A 570 21.27 25.72 -19.14
N ALA A 571 22.37 26.36 -18.73
CA ALA A 571 22.42 27.14 -17.49
C ALA A 571 21.44 28.33 -17.49
N GLN A 572 21.29 29.03 -18.63
CA GLN A 572 20.30 30.10 -18.79
C GLN A 572 18.87 29.57 -18.75
N ALA A 573 18.58 28.44 -19.40
CA ALA A 573 17.26 27.81 -19.34
C ALA A 573 16.92 27.33 -17.91
N GLN A 574 17.89 26.76 -17.19
CA GLN A 574 17.72 26.38 -15.78
C GLN A 574 17.41 27.58 -14.88
N ALA A 575 18.15 28.68 -15.01
CA ALA A 575 17.89 29.91 -14.25
C ALA A 575 16.48 30.48 -14.53
N ALA A 576 16.02 30.48 -15.80
CA ALA A 576 14.68 30.92 -16.15
C ALA A 576 13.58 29.98 -15.58
N HIS A 577 13.81 28.66 -15.55
CA HIS A 577 12.90 27.73 -14.88
C HIS A 577 12.88 27.91 -13.35
N GLU A 578 14.02 28.19 -12.72
CA GLU A 578 14.08 28.51 -11.29
C GLU A 578 13.32 29.81 -10.98
N GLU A 579 13.42 30.85 -11.81
CA GLU A 579 12.63 32.08 -11.64
C GLU A 579 11.12 31.83 -11.73
N VAL A 580 10.66 31.12 -12.78
CA VAL A 580 9.23 30.79 -12.96
C VAL A 580 8.69 29.91 -11.82
N THR A 581 9.47 28.94 -11.33
CA THR A 581 9.04 28.10 -10.20
C THR A 581 8.98 28.87 -8.88
N ASN A 582 9.88 29.83 -8.66
CA ASN A 582 9.85 30.71 -7.49
C ASN A 582 8.64 31.67 -7.54
N ASP A 583 8.29 32.21 -8.70
CA ASP A 583 7.11 33.07 -8.83
C ASP A 583 5.80 32.29 -8.71
N LEU A 584 5.71 31.09 -9.28
CA LEU A 584 4.54 30.22 -9.07
C LEU A 584 4.38 29.85 -7.58
N ARG A 585 5.50 29.61 -6.88
CA ARG A 585 5.51 29.36 -5.44
C ARG A 585 5.02 30.57 -4.64
N ARG A 586 5.47 31.79 -4.97
CA ARG A 586 4.98 33.03 -4.34
C ARG A 586 3.48 33.22 -4.56
N GLN A 587 2.98 32.92 -5.76
CA GLN A 587 1.54 32.96 -6.05
C GLN A 587 0.76 31.94 -5.23
N MET A 588 1.27 30.70 -5.08
CA MET A 588 0.65 29.69 -4.22
C MET A 588 0.63 30.12 -2.74
N GLU A 589 1.73 30.69 -2.23
CA GLU A 589 1.82 31.18 -0.85
C GLU A 589 0.82 32.35 -0.63
N ALA A 590 0.75 33.31 -1.55
CA ALA A 590 -0.21 34.42 -1.50
C ALA A 590 -1.69 33.95 -1.57
N LEU A 591 -2.02 33.04 -2.49
CA LEU A 591 -3.36 32.45 -2.58
C LEU A 591 -3.72 31.65 -1.32
N SER A 592 -2.76 30.96 -0.70
CA SER A 592 -2.99 30.24 0.55
C SER A 592 -3.25 31.18 1.73
N GLY A 593 -2.58 32.34 1.78
CA GLY A 593 -2.83 33.39 2.75
C GLY A 593 -4.24 34.00 2.60
N ALA A 594 -4.57 34.44 1.39
CA ALA A 594 -5.89 35.00 1.08
C ALA A 594 -7.04 34.00 1.37
N LYS A 595 -6.81 32.70 1.12
CA LYS A 595 -7.75 31.65 1.49
C LYS A 595 -7.92 31.53 3.01
N ALA A 596 -6.84 31.54 3.78
CA ALA A 596 -6.88 31.45 5.24
C ALA A 596 -7.59 32.67 5.87
N GLU A 597 -7.36 33.86 5.32
CA GLU A 597 -8.09 35.09 5.70
C GLU A 597 -9.59 34.95 5.41
N ALA A 598 -9.98 34.50 4.21
CA ALA A 598 -11.39 34.27 3.86
C ALA A 598 -12.06 33.19 4.71
N GLU A 599 -11.37 32.10 5.06
CA GLU A 599 -11.88 31.08 5.98
C GLU A 599 -12.06 31.63 7.41
N SER A 600 -11.17 32.52 7.85
CA SER A 600 -11.29 33.24 9.14
C SER A 600 -12.51 34.16 9.16
N GLU A 601 -12.71 35.02 8.15
CA GLU A 601 -13.88 35.91 8.09
C GLU A 601 -15.20 35.12 7.97
N LEU A 602 -15.22 34.02 7.19
CA LEU A 602 -16.38 33.11 7.15
C LEU A 602 -16.67 32.44 8.50
N SER A 603 -15.66 32.23 9.35
CA SER A 603 -15.87 31.67 10.70
C SER A 603 -16.52 32.70 11.65
N LYS A 604 -16.11 33.98 11.55
CA LYS A 604 -16.71 35.08 12.33
C LYS A 604 -18.16 35.33 11.93
N LEU A 605 -18.42 35.47 10.63
CA LEU A 605 -19.77 35.67 10.08
C LEU A 605 -20.73 34.53 10.46
N ARG A 606 -20.23 33.28 10.56
CA ARG A 606 -21.04 32.15 11.06
C ARG A 606 -21.36 32.26 12.55
N ALA A 607 -20.43 32.74 13.37
CA ALA A 607 -20.68 32.97 14.80
C ALA A 607 -21.70 34.10 15.01
N GLU A 608 -21.55 35.21 14.29
CA GLU A 608 -22.52 36.33 14.29
C GLU A 608 -23.91 35.88 13.85
N MET A 609 -23.99 35.04 12.81
CA MET A 609 -25.27 34.46 12.35
C MET A 609 -25.93 33.58 13.42
N GLN A 610 -25.16 32.75 14.13
CA GLN A 610 -25.68 31.92 15.23
C GLN A 610 -26.15 32.76 16.42
N GLU A 611 -25.46 33.85 16.73
CA GLU A 611 -25.88 34.80 17.78
C GLU A 611 -27.21 35.46 17.40
N LEU A 612 -27.33 36.01 16.18
CA LEU A 612 -28.57 36.59 15.66
C LEU A 612 -29.73 35.59 15.58
N GLU A 613 -29.47 34.33 15.19
CA GLU A 613 -30.49 33.26 15.24
C GLU A 613 -31.01 33.03 16.66
N SER A 614 -30.12 33.04 17.67
CA SER A 614 -30.50 32.90 19.07
C SER A 614 -31.32 34.09 19.60
N GLU A 615 -30.97 35.32 19.17
CA GLU A 615 -31.74 36.52 19.50
C GLU A 615 -33.13 36.51 18.86
N VAL A 616 -33.26 36.06 17.61
CA VAL A 616 -34.56 35.92 16.93
C VAL A 616 -35.46 34.92 17.66
N VAL A 617 -34.93 33.76 18.07
CA VAL A 617 -35.68 32.77 18.87
C VAL A 617 -36.14 33.39 20.19
N ARG A 618 -35.25 34.10 20.90
CA ARG A 618 -35.58 34.78 22.15
C ARG A 618 -36.69 35.83 21.94
N ALA A 619 -36.54 36.72 20.96
CA ALA A 619 -37.53 37.75 20.65
C ALA A 619 -38.89 37.16 20.25
N GLN A 620 -38.91 36.02 19.55
CA GLN A 620 -40.15 35.28 19.27
C GLN A 620 -40.80 34.74 20.55
N THR A 621 -40.02 34.19 21.49
CA THR A 621 -40.59 33.75 22.79
C THR A 621 -41.16 34.91 23.60
N GLU A 622 -40.44 36.03 23.70
CA GLU A 622 -40.91 37.26 24.36
C GLU A 622 -42.22 37.77 23.73
N LEU A 623 -42.30 37.80 22.39
CA LEU A 623 -43.52 38.15 21.65
C LEU A 623 -44.70 37.23 21.96
N THR A 624 -44.48 35.92 22.09
CA THR A 624 -45.57 34.96 22.41
C THR A 624 -46.09 35.12 23.83
N VAL A 625 -45.21 35.39 24.80
CA VAL A 625 -45.59 35.66 26.20
C VAL A 625 -46.43 36.94 26.27
N VAL A 626 -45.94 38.05 25.69
CA VAL A 626 -46.66 39.34 25.68
C VAL A 626 -48.02 39.24 24.98
N LYS A 627 -48.15 38.44 23.92
CA LYS A 627 -49.45 38.18 23.27
C LYS A 627 -50.42 37.42 24.19
N ALA A 628 -49.95 36.38 24.87
CA ALA A 628 -50.78 35.62 25.81
C ALA A 628 -51.24 36.47 27.01
N GLU A 629 -50.36 37.34 27.53
CA GLU A 629 -50.69 38.31 28.58
C GLU A 629 -51.73 39.34 28.11
N LEU A 630 -51.60 39.85 26.87
CA LEU A 630 -52.55 40.79 26.28
C LEU A 630 -53.94 40.18 26.10
N ASP A 631 -54.02 38.95 25.55
CA ASP A 631 -55.30 38.25 25.35
C ASP A 631 -55.95 37.86 26.70
N GLY A 632 -55.15 37.52 27.71
CA GLY A 632 -55.62 37.25 29.07
C GLY A 632 -56.19 38.48 29.79
N ALA A 633 -55.66 39.67 29.51
CA ALA A 633 -56.09 40.92 30.16
C ALA A 633 -57.34 41.58 29.55
N TYR A 634 -57.71 41.25 28.29
CA TYR A 634 -58.68 42.05 27.52
C TYR A 634 -59.74 41.23 26.75
N GLY A 635 -60.73 40.64 27.45
CA GLY A 635 -61.84 39.82 26.89
C GLY A 635 -62.67 40.39 25.70
N THR A 636 -63.49 39.54 25.08
CA THR A 636 -64.00 39.67 23.69
C THR A 636 -64.37 41.08 23.18
N ARG A 637 -63.75 41.43 22.03
CA ARG A 637 -63.66 42.76 21.41
C ARG A 637 -64.99 43.46 21.08
N ALA A 638 -66.07 42.72 20.83
CA ALA A 638 -67.31 43.28 20.28
C ALA A 638 -68.16 44.08 21.29
N GLN A 639 -68.19 43.69 22.57
CA GLN A 639 -69.02 44.37 23.58
C GLN A 639 -68.44 45.71 24.03
N ARG A 640 -67.11 45.86 24.05
CA ARG A 640 -66.46 47.08 24.56
C ARG A 640 -66.51 48.24 23.57
N ALA A 641 -66.49 47.99 22.26
CA ALA A 641 -66.50 49.06 21.26
C ALA A 641 -67.74 49.98 21.32
N ALA A 642 -68.87 49.50 21.87
CA ALA A 642 -70.11 50.25 21.98
C ALA A 642 -70.11 51.26 23.15
N ASP A 643 -69.66 50.87 24.34
CA ASP A 643 -69.60 51.75 25.54
C ASP A 643 -68.47 52.77 25.47
N VAL A 644 -67.44 52.47 24.67
CA VAL A 644 -66.17 53.20 24.57
C VAL A 644 -66.35 54.59 23.93
N SER A 645 -67.16 54.73 22.87
CA SER A 645 -67.31 56.00 22.13
C SER A 645 -68.02 57.15 22.89
N MET A 646 -68.63 56.88 24.04
CA MET A 646 -69.39 57.86 24.84
C MET A 646 -68.59 58.44 26.02
N ASN A 647 -67.32 58.06 26.20
CA ASN A 647 -66.55 58.37 27.40
C ASN A 647 -65.27 59.20 27.09
N PRO A 648 -65.09 60.40 27.67
CA PRO A 648 -63.95 61.27 27.38
C PRO A 648 -62.59 60.72 27.87
N ALA A 649 -62.58 59.74 28.79
CA ALA A 649 -61.34 59.02 29.14
C ALA A 649 -60.83 58.19 27.95
N ILE A 650 -61.75 57.53 27.24
CA ILE A 650 -61.44 56.79 26.02
C ILE A 650 -61.02 57.71 24.88
N GLN A 651 -61.55 58.93 24.75
CA GLN A 651 -61.09 59.83 23.69
C GLN A 651 -59.59 60.16 23.83
N LYS A 652 -59.10 60.34 25.06
CA LYS A 652 -57.65 60.46 25.33
C LYS A 652 -56.89 59.17 25.06
N GLU A 653 -57.54 58.02 25.27
CA GLU A 653 -56.97 56.71 24.93
C GLU A 653 -56.90 56.50 23.41
N ILE A 654 -57.87 57.01 22.64
CA ILE A 654 -57.86 57.07 21.17
C ILE A 654 -56.75 58.01 20.69
N ASP A 655 -56.54 59.16 21.34
CA ASP A 655 -55.42 60.05 21.01
C ASP A 655 -54.07 59.39 21.33
N GLY A 656 -53.97 58.64 22.44
CA GLY A 656 -52.81 57.80 22.77
C GLY A 656 -52.62 56.61 21.81
N LEU A 657 -53.71 56.03 21.30
CA LEU A 657 -53.69 55.01 20.24
C LEU A 657 -53.32 55.61 18.89
N ASN A 658 -53.63 56.88 18.62
CA ASN A 658 -53.15 57.60 17.44
C ASN A 658 -51.65 57.89 17.53
N VAL A 659 -51.13 58.28 18.71
CA VAL A 659 -49.68 58.36 18.94
C VAL A 659 -49.02 56.98 18.73
N ARG A 660 -49.61 55.89 19.26
CA ARG A 660 -49.12 54.53 18.99
C ARG A 660 -49.30 54.09 17.54
N ASN A 661 -50.31 54.55 16.81
CA ASN A 661 -50.43 54.29 15.37
C ASN A 661 -49.35 55.03 14.60
N ASN A 662 -48.99 56.26 14.97
CA ASN A 662 -47.86 56.97 14.37
C ASN A 662 -46.52 56.29 14.71
N GLU A 663 -46.38 55.76 15.94
CA GLU A 663 -45.25 54.92 16.36
C GLU A 663 -45.18 53.61 15.55
N LEU A 664 -46.33 52.94 15.36
CA LEU A 664 -46.44 51.72 14.55
C LEU A 664 -46.26 51.99 13.05
N GLU A 665 -46.69 53.14 12.53
CA GLU A 665 -46.36 53.58 11.17
C GLU A 665 -44.88 53.88 11.02
N SER A 666 -44.24 54.48 12.04
CA SER A 666 -42.78 54.65 12.09
C SER A 666 -42.08 53.29 12.08
N GLN A 667 -42.55 52.32 12.87
CA GLN A 667 -42.04 50.95 12.90
C GLN A 667 -42.32 50.19 11.60
N VAL A 668 -43.49 50.35 10.97
CA VAL A 668 -43.80 49.78 9.64
C VAL A 668 -42.93 50.41 8.56
N ASN A 669 -42.63 51.71 8.65
CA ASN A 669 -41.69 52.38 7.75
C ASN A 669 -40.23 51.95 8.01
N ALA A 670 -39.86 51.64 9.25
CA ALA A 670 -38.56 51.05 9.59
C ALA A 670 -38.47 49.61 9.06
N LEU A 671 -39.48 48.77 9.28
CA LEU A 671 -39.57 47.41 8.74
C LEU A 671 -39.65 47.40 7.21
N ARG A 672 -40.24 48.41 6.57
CA ARG A 672 -40.20 48.60 5.11
C ARG A 672 -38.80 48.95 4.64
N ARG A 673 -38.07 49.83 5.31
CA ARG A 673 -36.65 50.10 5.01
C ARG A 673 -35.77 48.87 5.24
N GLU A 674 -36.08 48.06 6.26
CA GLU A 674 -35.41 46.78 6.51
C GLU A 674 -35.76 45.74 5.41
N HIS A 675 -37.00 45.76 4.90
CA HIS A 675 -37.39 44.95 3.75
C HIS A 675 -36.72 45.42 2.47
N GLU A 676 -36.67 46.72 2.20
CA GLU A 676 -35.93 47.33 1.09
C GLU A 676 -34.43 46.98 1.19
N ALA A 677 -33.84 46.99 2.40
CA ALA A 677 -32.48 46.51 2.63
C ALA A 677 -32.34 45.01 2.31
N LYS A 678 -33.28 44.16 2.75
CA LYS A 678 -33.31 42.73 2.40
C LYS A 678 -33.53 42.50 0.91
N ASP A 679 -34.28 43.36 0.22
CA ASP A 679 -34.44 43.35 -1.23
C ASP A 679 -33.16 43.77 -1.95
N THR A 680 -32.38 44.73 -1.40
CA THR A 680 -31.03 45.02 -1.93
C THR A 680 -30.07 43.86 -1.71
N VAL A 681 -30.10 43.18 -0.56
CA VAL A 681 -29.31 41.96 -0.31
C VAL A 681 -29.74 40.81 -1.24
N SER A 682 -31.05 40.67 -1.49
CA SER A 682 -31.62 39.73 -2.47
C SER A 682 -31.15 40.05 -3.90
N ALA A 683 -31.14 41.34 -4.28
CA ALA A 683 -30.61 41.78 -5.56
C ALA A 683 -29.09 41.57 -5.68
N GLU A 684 -28.31 41.77 -4.62
CA GLU A 684 -26.89 41.42 -4.57
C GLU A 684 -26.66 39.91 -4.70
N LEU A 685 -27.47 39.08 -4.04
CA LEU A 685 -27.42 37.63 -4.19
C LEU A 685 -27.81 37.20 -5.62
N GLN A 686 -28.82 37.81 -6.22
CA GLN A 686 -29.19 37.58 -7.62
C GLN A 686 -28.07 38.01 -8.57
N ASN A 687 -27.39 39.14 -8.32
CA ASN A 687 -26.24 39.59 -9.09
C ASN A 687 -25.04 38.64 -8.94
N LYS A 688 -24.78 38.12 -7.73
CA LYS A 688 -23.76 37.08 -7.48
C LYS A 688 -24.10 35.78 -8.21
N VAL A 689 -25.36 35.33 -8.17
CA VAL A 689 -25.83 34.15 -8.93
C VAL A 689 -25.69 34.38 -10.44
N ALA A 690 -26.05 35.55 -10.97
CA ALA A 690 -25.88 35.90 -12.38
C ALA A 690 -24.40 36.02 -12.80
N ALA A 691 -23.51 36.43 -11.90
CA ALA A 691 -22.06 36.41 -12.12
C ALA A 691 -21.53 34.98 -12.19
N LEU A 692 -21.83 34.14 -11.19
CA LEU A 692 -21.43 32.72 -11.17
C LEU A 692 -22.01 31.93 -12.35
N GLN A 693 -23.23 32.23 -12.79
CA GLN A 693 -23.81 31.65 -14.01
C GLN A 693 -23.07 32.08 -15.29
N ARG A 694 -22.55 33.31 -15.33
CA ARG A 694 -21.73 33.80 -16.45
C ARG A 694 -20.36 33.13 -16.45
N GLU A 695 -19.68 33.09 -15.32
CA GLU A 695 -18.38 32.41 -15.14
C GLU A 695 -18.49 30.91 -15.46
N LEU A 696 -19.57 30.25 -15.04
CA LEU A 696 -19.83 28.85 -15.41
C LEU A 696 -20.06 28.69 -16.91
N LYS A 697 -20.73 29.65 -17.57
CA LYS A 697 -20.92 29.63 -19.03
C LYS A 697 -19.61 29.88 -19.78
N GLU A 698 -18.81 30.85 -19.34
CA GLU A 698 -17.50 31.18 -19.92
C GLU A 698 -16.54 30.00 -19.77
N THR A 699 -16.44 29.37 -18.60
CA THR A 699 -15.63 28.15 -18.42
C THR A 699 -16.13 26.97 -19.26
N ILE A 700 -17.45 26.79 -19.45
CA ILE A 700 -17.98 25.79 -20.39
C ILE A 700 -17.57 26.11 -21.84
N GLU A 701 -17.62 27.37 -22.26
CA GLU A 701 -17.17 27.81 -23.59
C GLU A 701 -15.65 27.60 -23.77
N GLU A 702 -14.84 27.84 -22.75
CA GLU A 702 -13.41 27.49 -22.73
C GLU A 702 -13.17 25.98 -22.86
N TYR A 703 -13.92 25.14 -22.14
CA TYR A 703 -13.85 23.68 -22.30
C TYR A 703 -14.27 23.23 -23.71
N GLU A 704 -15.27 23.86 -24.33
CA GLU A 704 -15.63 23.59 -25.73
C GLU A 704 -14.50 23.95 -26.69
N VAL A 705 -13.87 25.13 -26.52
CA VAL A 705 -12.74 25.56 -27.35
C VAL A 705 -11.54 24.62 -27.18
N MET A 706 -11.18 24.29 -25.94
CA MET A 706 -10.11 23.34 -25.62
C MET A 706 -10.38 21.95 -26.22
N THR A 707 -11.62 21.48 -26.18
CA THR A 707 -12.02 20.20 -26.77
C THR A 707 -11.92 20.23 -28.30
N ARG A 708 -12.34 21.33 -28.95
CA ARG A 708 -12.20 21.50 -30.40
C ARG A 708 -10.73 21.54 -30.80
N GLN A 709 -9.90 22.27 -30.06
CA GLN A 709 -8.45 22.35 -30.32
C GLN A 709 -7.79 20.97 -30.17
N SER A 710 -8.07 20.23 -29.09
CA SER A 710 -7.56 18.86 -28.92
C SER A 710 -7.99 17.91 -30.06
N ILE A 711 -9.17 18.10 -30.65
CA ILE A 711 -9.63 17.33 -31.82
C ILE A 711 -8.88 17.75 -33.09
N ASP A 712 -8.54 19.02 -33.25
CA ASP A 712 -7.80 19.51 -34.42
C ASP A 712 -6.29 19.17 -34.32
N ASP A 713 -5.72 19.19 -33.12
CA ASP A 713 -4.36 18.72 -32.82
C ASP A 713 -4.21 17.22 -33.14
N GLU A 714 -5.18 16.37 -32.77
CA GLU A 714 -5.16 14.94 -33.09
C GLU A 714 -5.31 14.70 -34.61
N LYS A 715 -6.09 15.53 -35.35
CA LYS A 715 -6.12 15.47 -36.82
C LYS A 715 -4.81 15.92 -37.48
N GLU A 716 -4.12 16.91 -36.92
CA GLU A 716 -2.80 17.29 -37.40
C GLU A 716 -1.79 16.16 -37.15
N ARG A 717 -1.86 15.53 -35.98
CA ARG A 717 -1.10 14.33 -35.66
C ARG A 717 -1.40 13.17 -36.62
N GLU A 718 -2.65 12.84 -36.90
CA GLU A 718 -3.03 11.83 -37.91
C GLU A 718 -2.38 12.14 -39.27
N ARG A 719 -2.40 13.40 -39.73
CA ARG A 719 -1.73 13.82 -40.98
C ARG A 719 -0.21 13.75 -40.93
N LEU A 720 0.40 13.89 -39.76
CA LEU A 720 1.84 13.72 -39.58
C LEU A 720 2.20 12.23 -39.58
N GLU A 721 1.39 11.38 -38.93
CA GLU A 721 1.52 9.92 -38.97
C GLU A 721 1.35 9.40 -40.42
N GLU A 722 0.35 9.85 -41.19
CA GLU A 722 0.21 9.54 -42.62
C GLU A 722 1.45 9.91 -43.47
N LYS A 723 2.08 11.07 -43.18
CA LYS A 723 3.32 11.49 -43.87
C LYS A 723 4.52 10.64 -43.46
N VAL A 724 4.62 10.27 -42.18
CA VAL A 724 5.67 9.38 -41.68
C VAL A 724 5.55 8.00 -42.33
N ASP A 725 4.35 7.43 -42.39
CA ASP A 725 4.08 6.15 -43.08
C ASP A 725 4.43 6.22 -44.57
N ALA A 726 4.07 7.31 -45.26
CA ALA A 726 4.42 7.52 -46.67
C ALA A 726 5.95 7.64 -46.88
N LEU A 727 6.66 8.31 -45.97
CA LEU A 727 8.12 8.40 -46.01
C LEU A 727 8.78 7.06 -45.68
N GLN A 728 8.26 6.29 -44.72
CA GLN A 728 8.74 4.94 -44.41
C GLN A 728 8.57 4.01 -45.62
N GLN A 729 7.38 3.99 -46.24
CA GLN A 729 7.15 3.21 -47.48
C GLN A 729 8.07 3.63 -48.62
N HIS A 730 8.38 4.92 -48.75
CA HIS A 730 9.34 5.41 -49.75
C HIS A 730 10.78 4.99 -49.44
N CYS A 731 11.19 5.02 -48.17
CA CYS A 731 12.48 4.50 -47.72
C CYS A 731 12.58 2.98 -47.96
N GLU A 732 11.57 2.19 -47.57
CA GLU A 732 11.51 0.75 -47.86
C GLU A 732 11.58 0.46 -49.37
N ALA A 733 10.91 1.26 -50.21
CA ALA A 733 10.96 1.13 -51.65
C ALA A 733 12.36 1.44 -52.21
N LEU A 734 13.01 2.50 -51.74
CA LEU A 734 14.39 2.84 -52.11
C LEU A 734 15.40 1.79 -51.62
N GLU A 735 15.23 1.28 -50.40
CA GLU A 735 16.05 0.18 -49.87
C GLU A 735 15.86 -1.11 -50.68
N SER A 736 14.62 -1.44 -51.08
CA SER A 736 14.36 -2.57 -51.95
C SER A 736 15.01 -2.38 -53.32
N GLN A 737 14.92 -1.20 -53.93
CA GLN A 737 15.59 -0.89 -55.20
C GLN A 737 17.11 -0.98 -55.07
N LEU A 738 17.67 -0.44 -53.98
CA LEU A 738 19.10 -0.51 -53.67
C LEU A 738 19.55 -1.97 -53.47
N ASN A 739 18.73 -2.79 -52.81
CA ASN A 739 19.00 -4.20 -52.60
C ASN A 739 18.85 -5.02 -53.90
N GLU A 740 17.91 -4.67 -54.78
CA GLU A 740 17.80 -5.24 -56.12
C GLU A 740 19.01 -4.89 -56.99
N GLU A 741 19.46 -3.63 -57.01
CA GLU A 741 20.68 -3.22 -57.74
C GLU A 741 21.95 -3.82 -57.11
N LYS A 742 22.04 -3.98 -55.78
CA LYS A 742 23.13 -4.74 -55.14
C LYS A 742 23.13 -6.22 -55.57
N VAL A 743 21.96 -6.87 -55.59
CA VAL A 743 21.80 -8.27 -56.05
C VAL A 743 22.10 -8.41 -57.54
N LYS A 744 21.73 -7.43 -58.35
CA LYS A 744 22.03 -7.36 -59.79
C LYS A 744 23.51 -7.09 -60.08
N GLY A 745 24.15 -6.24 -59.28
CA GLY A 745 25.60 -6.03 -59.28
C GLY A 745 26.40 -7.26 -58.83
N LEU A 746 25.86 -8.03 -57.87
CA LEU A 746 26.36 -9.36 -57.50
C LEU A 746 26.13 -10.38 -58.64
N GLY A 747 24.99 -10.31 -59.34
CA GLY A 747 24.71 -11.16 -60.51
C GLY A 747 25.55 -10.84 -61.75
N ALA A 748 26.09 -9.63 -61.85
CA ALA A 748 26.99 -9.20 -62.93
C ALA A 748 28.46 -9.61 -62.69
N LYS A 749 28.79 -10.16 -61.52
CA LYS A 749 30.17 -10.52 -61.14
C LYS A 749 30.22 -11.97 -60.62
N VAL A 750 30.92 -12.82 -61.39
CA VAL A 750 31.11 -14.28 -61.22
C VAL A 750 30.06 -15.15 -61.93
N SER A 751 30.50 -15.72 -63.04
CA SER A 751 29.89 -16.85 -63.74
C SER A 751 30.15 -18.18 -63.02
N SER A 752 29.10 -18.95 -62.71
CA SER A 752 29.12 -20.43 -62.73
C SER A 752 27.70 -21.01 -62.56
N PRO A 753 27.26 -22.06 -63.29
CA PRO A 753 25.86 -22.53 -63.25
C PRO A 753 25.68 -23.99 -62.79
N THR A 754 25.40 -24.26 -61.50
CA THR A 754 25.14 -25.66 -61.06
C THR A 754 24.23 -25.95 -59.84
N GLU A 755 23.50 -24.99 -59.23
CA GLU A 755 22.69 -25.25 -58.00
C GLU A 755 21.21 -24.74 -58.03
N THR A 756 20.56 -24.76 -59.20
CA THR A 756 19.38 -23.92 -59.47
C THR A 756 17.99 -24.48 -59.11
N THR A 757 17.87 -25.64 -58.43
CA THR A 757 16.55 -26.20 -58.04
C THR A 757 16.23 -26.04 -56.55
N SER A 758 17.13 -26.46 -55.65
CA SER A 758 16.89 -26.42 -54.19
C SER A 758 16.68 -24.99 -53.66
N THR A 759 17.56 -24.07 -54.04
CA THR A 759 17.49 -22.65 -53.66
C THR A 759 16.26 -21.95 -54.25
N MET A 760 15.82 -22.34 -55.45
CA MET A 760 14.65 -21.74 -56.10
C MET A 760 13.33 -22.20 -55.45
N VAL A 761 13.24 -23.44 -54.99
CA VAL A 761 12.09 -23.93 -54.20
C VAL A 761 12.02 -23.21 -52.86
N LEU A 762 13.13 -23.08 -52.13
CA LEU A 762 13.17 -22.32 -50.86
C LEU A 762 12.81 -20.84 -51.06
N LYS A 763 13.29 -20.21 -52.15
CA LYS A 763 12.93 -18.83 -52.51
C LYS A 763 11.44 -18.69 -52.86
N ASN A 764 10.83 -19.70 -53.46
CA ASN A 764 9.40 -19.71 -53.78
C ASN A 764 8.52 -19.97 -52.54
N GLU A 765 8.90 -20.90 -51.66
CA GLU A 765 8.20 -21.12 -50.38
C GLU A 765 8.37 -19.92 -49.43
N PHE A 766 9.55 -19.28 -49.37
CA PHE A 766 9.71 -18.02 -48.63
C PHE A 766 8.84 -16.88 -49.22
N LYS A 767 8.80 -16.74 -50.55
CA LYS A 767 7.88 -15.79 -51.21
C LYS A 767 6.40 -16.14 -51.03
N LYS A 768 6.06 -17.42 -50.77
CA LYS A 768 4.70 -17.87 -50.49
C LYS A 768 4.33 -17.58 -49.03
N MET A 769 5.16 -17.99 -48.08
CA MET A 769 5.07 -17.63 -46.66
C MET A 769 4.91 -16.11 -46.49
N MET A 770 5.77 -15.28 -47.07
CA MET A 770 5.68 -13.82 -46.95
C MET A 770 4.40 -13.23 -47.57
N ARG A 771 3.79 -13.90 -48.56
CA ARG A 771 2.46 -13.52 -49.09
C ARG A 771 1.33 -14.00 -48.19
N GLU A 772 1.44 -15.19 -47.62
CA GLU A 772 0.49 -15.75 -46.67
C GLU A 772 0.46 -14.94 -45.37
N THR A 773 1.62 -14.60 -44.78
CA THR A 773 1.71 -13.73 -43.60
C THR A 773 1.16 -12.32 -43.87
N ARG A 774 1.44 -11.73 -45.04
CA ARG A 774 0.85 -10.43 -45.41
C ARG A 774 -0.68 -10.52 -45.58
N ALA A 775 -1.18 -11.58 -46.19
CA ALA A 775 -2.62 -11.81 -46.35
C ALA A 775 -3.32 -12.10 -45.01
N GLU A 776 -2.65 -12.81 -44.09
CA GLU A 776 -3.13 -13.11 -42.76
C GLU A 776 -3.16 -11.86 -41.88
N ASN A 777 -2.09 -11.06 -41.87
CA ASN A 777 -2.07 -9.75 -41.19
C ASN A 777 -3.17 -8.82 -41.73
N LEU A 778 -3.38 -8.75 -43.06
CA LEU A 778 -4.46 -7.97 -43.66
C LEU A 778 -5.86 -8.49 -43.24
N LYS A 779 -5.99 -9.80 -43.02
CA LYS A 779 -7.24 -10.44 -42.57
C LYS A 779 -7.50 -10.16 -41.09
N VAL A 780 -6.47 -10.20 -40.25
CA VAL A 780 -6.55 -9.79 -38.82
C VAL A 780 -6.94 -8.32 -38.72
N LEU A 781 -6.29 -7.43 -39.48
CA LEU A 781 -6.55 -6.00 -39.46
C LEU A 781 -7.97 -5.66 -39.94
N LYS A 782 -8.51 -6.39 -40.93
CA LYS A 782 -9.93 -6.30 -41.31
C LYS A 782 -10.88 -6.81 -40.24
N ALA A 783 -10.56 -7.93 -39.59
CA ALA A 783 -11.38 -8.44 -38.49
C ALA A 783 -11.40 -7.47 -37.30
N GLU A 784 -10.26 -6.84 -36.99
CA GLU A 784 -10.17 -5.79 -35.97
C GLU A 784 -10.99 -4.55 -36.33
N GLN A 785 -10.95 -4.10 -37.60
CA GLN A 785 -11.80 -3.00 -38.07
C GLN A 785 -13.30 -3.35 -37.99
N GLU A 786 -13.68 -4.60 -38.24
CA GLU A 786 -15.07 -5.06 -38.14
C GLU A 786 -15.53 -5.17 -36.67
N GLU A 787 -14.67 -5.64 -35.76
CA GLU A 787 -14.86 -5.59 -34.30
C GLU A 787 -14.99 -4.15 -33.80
N ARG A 788 -14.09 -3.23 -34.19
CA ARG A 788 -14.17 -1.80 -33.86
C ARG A 788 -15.50 -1.20 -34.33
N ARG A 789 -15.91 -1.45 -35.58
CA ARG A 789 -17.19 -0.99 -36.14
C ARG A 789 -18.40 -1.57 -35.39
N ARG A 790 -18.32 -2.82 -34.92
CA ARG A 790 -19.34 -3.46 -34.09
C ARG A 790 -19.43 -2.80 -32.71
N LEU A 791 -18.30 -2.55 -32.05
CA LEU A 791 -18.22 -1.89 -30.75
C LEU A 791 -18.71 -0.43 -30.83
N GLU A 792 -18.35 0.31 -31.89
CA GLU A 792 -18.92 1.63 -32.17
C GLU A 792 -20.44 1.60 -32.33
N GLY A 793 -20.98 0.57 -33.01
CA GLY A 793 -22.42 0.36 -33.15
C GLY A 793 -23.10 0.20 -31.78
N ILE A 794 -22.51 -0.61 -30.90
CA ILE A 794 -22.98 -0.82 -29.51
C ILE A 794 -22.87 0.48 -28.70
N ILE A 795 -21.76 1.23 -28.81
CA ILE A 795 -21.59 2.52 -28.13
C ILE A 795 -22.65 3.54 -28.62
N LYS A 796 -22.93 3.57 -29.92
CA LYS A 796 -23.99 4.43 -30.51
C LYS A 796 -25.38 4.03 -30.02
N SER A 797 -25.69 2.73 -29.88
CA SER A 797 -26.96 2.29 -29.30
C SER A 797 -27.06 2.63 -27.81
N LEU A 798 -26.01 2.37 -27.02
CA LEU A 798 -25.99 2.71 -25.59
C LEU A 798 -26.10 4.22 -25.34
N LYS A 799 -25.46 5.07 -26.16
CA LYS A 799 -25.68 6.53 -26.10
C LYS A 799 -27.12 6.92 -26.42
N LYS A 800 -27.74 6.27 -27.42
CA LYS A 800 -29.15 6.52 -27.77
C LYS A 800 -30.10 6.08 -26.64
N ASP A 801 -29.88 4.93 -26.03
CA ASP A 801 -30.69 4.43 -24.92
C ASP A 801 -30.53 5.30 -23.66
N LEU A 802 -29.30 5.78 -23.37
CA LEU A 802 -29.05 6.74 -22.30
C LEU A 802 -29.79 8.06 -22.54
N GLN A 803 -29.75 8.57 -23.79
CA GLN A 803 -30.45 9.79 -24.17
C GLN A 803 -31.98 9.62 -24.11
N GLN A 804 -32.52 8.46 -24.49
CA GLN A 804 -33.94 8.14 -24.31
C GLN A 804 -34.35 8.03 -22.84
N ARG A 805 -33.51 7.46 -21.97
CA ARG A 805 -33.75 7.44 -20.51
C ARG A 805 -33.72 8.84 -19.89
N LEU A 806 -32.86 9.73 -20.36
CA LEU A 806 -32.85 11.14 -19.96
C LEU A 806 -34.16 11.82 -20.40
N SER A 807 -34.56 11.68 -21.68
CA SER A 807 -35.84 12.24 -22.16
C SER A 807 -37.09 11.64 -21.48
N GLN A 808 -37.04 10.42 -20.95
CA GLN A 808 -38.11 9.85 -20.13
C GLN A 808 -38.15 10.39 -18.69
N LYS A 809 -37.03 10.94 -18.18
CA LYS A 809 -36.95 11.53 -16.84
C LYS A 809 -37.51 12.95 -16.78
N ASP A 810 -37.55 13.65 -17.92
CA ASP A 810 -38.02 15.04 -18.03
C ASP A 810 -39.50 15.17 -18.48
N MET A 811 -40.27 14.08 -18.48
CA MET A 811 -41.72 14.13 -18.73
C MET A 811 -42.48 14.41 -17.42
N PRO A 812 -43.10 15.60 -17.25
CA PRO A 812 -43.87 15.89 -16.04
C PRO A 812 -45.16 15.06 -16.02
N SER A 813 -45.42 14.37 -14.91
CA SER A 813 -46.69 13.70 -14.66
C SER A 813 -47.80 14.75 -14.55
N THR A 814 -48.74 14.74 -15.49
CA THR A 814 -49.95 15.58 -15.45
C THR A 814 -50.76 15.30 -14.17
N PRO A 815 -51.25 16.33 -13.46
CA PRO A 815 -52.09 16.12 -12.28
C PRO A 815 -53.41 15.45 -12.66
N MET A 816 -53.85 14.50 -11.84
CA MET A 816 -55.14 13.84 -12.03
C MET A 816 -56.26 14.77 -11.55
N GLU A 817 -57.08 15.24 -12.50
CA GLU A 817 -58.21 16.13 -12.25
C GLU A 817 -59.37 15.34 -11.62
N THR A 818 -59.57 15.45 -10.30
CA THR A 818 -60.70 14.82 -9.61
C THR A 818 -61.91 15.76 -9.62
N ALA A 819 -62.82 15.54 -10.56
CA ALA A 819 -64.12 16.19 -10.58
C ALA A 819 -65.14 15.49 -9.64
N ASP A 820 -65.87 16.35 -8.91
CA ASP A 820 -67.27 16.23 -8.51
C ASP A 820 -67.78 15.26 -7.40
N SER A 821 -68.64 15.89 -6.57
CA SER A 821 -69.89 15.35 -5.98
C SER A 821 -69.83 14.41 -4.76
N ARG A 822 -69.76 14.97 -3.54
CA ARG A 822 -70.94 15.27 -2.69
C ARG A 822 -70.60 15.83 -1.31
#